data_AF-A0A914P6P5-F1
#
_entry.id   AF-A0A914P6P5-F1
#
_cell.length_a   1.000
_cell.length_b   1.000
_cell.length_c   1.000
_cell.angle_alpha   90.00
_cell.angle_beta   90.00
_cell.angle_gamma   90.00
#
_symmetry.space_group_name_H-M   'P 1'
#
loop_
_entity.id
_entity.type
_entity.pdbx_description
1 polymer ?
#
loop_
_entity_poly.entity_id
_entity_poly.type
_entity_poly.pdbx_seq_one_letter_code
_entity_poly.pdbx_strand_id
1 'polypeptide(L)'
;MKRRRLYVEEEARKSEKQSRKHKSSRLSTEKIVVKLSPTTSFADKVDLNGKISSQEPDLPSLNDSLENNIASPSSVSENKIIASLQDENDKLKAEILYLKSVQKNYEKRKTPLLSKESQLLQCITSNDITERQNIKWFASKTRKALAQQIEELQQKLGEQTNETEQINYEAQLDRESYEIKLTQNRDALKEKNQEIAELRKKLDVQEVFYDEQVNVKIDVTESKAKTLEKQYIDTRAELHELQQKYNDLQRIHDETIEDNRQMLEKKDNKIFALKKDCESIDKKYSDAKREIGKLKNHISNLRFEIKKKEDHNSHSQRHHEKALQEVQKLKDDLEKANEELNCLKTNEEKSAKTTSNVVQLLKDIEEIREVVKEKDLKIADLQKQKDDNDILLSQTLNDYAYIEEKLIENQKLIAQKENENAEIIKEKDKAVLQYESIQAEKENLLAQKRELEKVLNMTQQTLQSINTEFADEKEEHERAKNIVARSKELMEEVTLLKNNETLRADEAVAKLAAYEVEMFQNQSLLKSEQDQRILLQTQLLHLHQQIKEVENAKESAVKEVEAQLSHSRSEMQNVEKKLKHLQKKYSEIQSQMENEKTKQKKLDDENKRLSHSIAEAKTEIEKYKAEISSSQKMAKEKDAELQKLCNESNILFQKFMALCKK
;
A
#
# COMPACT_ATOMS: atom_id res chain seq x y z
N MET A 1 15.10 -43.59 -17.87
CA MET A 1 14.21 -42.46 -18.21
C MET A 1 12.71 -42.83 -18.28
N LYS A 2 12.28 -43.91 -18.94
CA LYS A 2 10.84 -44.29 -19.03
C LYS A 2 10.13 -44.44 -17.66
N ARG A 3 10.79 -45.03 -16.65
CA ARG A 3 10.23 -45.17 -15.28
C ARG A 3 10.03 -43.83 -14.55
N ARG A 4 10.88 -42.82 -14.80
CA ARG A 4 10.71 -41.47 -14.22
C ARG A 4 9.55 -40.71 -14.86
N ARG A 5 9.29 -40.89 -16.16
CA ARG A 5 8.10 -40.32 -16.81
C ARG A 5 6.79 -40.89 -16.26
N LEU A 6 6.74 -42.21 -16.06
CA LEU A 6 5.55 -42.87 -15.49
C LEU A 6 5.26 -42.40 -14.06
N TYR A 7 6.29 -42.18 -13.25
CA TYR A 7 6.12 -41.69 -11.88
C TYR A 7 5.57 -40.25 -11.83
N VAL A 8 6.06 -39.37 -12.70
CA VAL A 8 5.59 -37.96 -12.79
C VAL A 8 4.17 -37.88 -13.33
N GLU A 9 3.79 -38.71 -14.30
CA GLU A 9 2.39 -38.80 -14.78
C GLU A 9 1.45 -39.37 -13.71
N GLU A 10 1.93 -40.27 -12.85
CA GLU A 10 1.12 -40.84 -11.77
C GLU A 10 0.90 -39.85 -10.62
N GLU A 11 1.89 -39.03 -10.27
CA GLU A 11 1.71 -37.93 -9.32
C GLU A 11 0.79 -36.84 -9.85
N ALA A 12 0.91 -36.46 -11.13
CA ALA A 12 0.01 -35.50 -11.75
C ALA A 12 -1.46 -35.97 -11.75
N ARG A 13 -1.70 -37.28 -11.93
CA ARG A 13 -3.05 -37.86 -11.83
C ARG A 13 -3.58 -37.93 -10.40
N LYS A 14 -2.71 -38.04 -9.38
CA LYS A 14 -3.11 -38.01 -7.97
C LYS A 14 -3.50 -36.61 -7.52
N SER A 15 -2.78 -35.58 -7.95
CA SER A 15 -3.11 -34.18 -7.62
C SER A 15 -4.42 -33.72 -8.28
N GLU A 16 -4.70 -34.15 -9.51
CA GLU A 16 -5.96 -33.82 -10.19
C GLU A 16 -7.19 -34.48 -9.52
N LYS A 17 -7.05 -35.70 -8.98
CA LYS A 17 -8.12 -36.38 -8.23
C LYS A 17 -8.40 -35.72 -6.86
N GLN A 18 -7.41 -35.12 -6.22
CA GLN A 18 -7.63 -34.36 -4.97
C GLN A 18 -8.32 -33.02 -5.22
N SER A 19 -8.06 -32.35 -6.35
CA SER A 19 -8.74 -31.10 -6.72
C SER A 19 -10.24 -31.28 -6.98
N ARG A 20 -10.66 -32.43 -7.53
CA ARG A 20 -12.09 -32.70 -7.81
C ARG A 20 -12.92 -33.03 -6.56
N LYS A 21 -12.30 -33.42 -5.43
CA LYS A 21 -13.04 -33.70 -4.18
C LYS A 21 -13.47 -32.45 -3.40
N HIS A 22 -12.86 -31.28 -3.66
CA HIS A 22 -13.19 -30.04 -2.93
C HIS A 22 -14.23 -29.12 -3.62
N LYS A 23 -14.76 -29.49 -4.79
CA LYS A 23 -15.77 -28.69 -5.51
C LYS A 23 -17.21 -29.19 -5.37
N SER A 24 -17.49 -30.22 -4.58
CA SER A 24 -18.83 -30.87 -4.54
C SER A 24 -19.66 -30.60 -3.28
N SER A 25 -19.29 -29.67 -2.38
CA SER A 25 -20.00 -29.47 -1.09
C SER A 25 -20.60 -28.08 -0.87
N ARG A 26 -20.86 -27.30 -1.93
CA ARG A 26 -21.57 -26.00 -1.81
C ARG A 26 -22.63 -25.86 -2.89
N LEU A 27 -23.74 -26.59 -2.74
CA LEU A 27 -25.02 -26.30 -3.39
C LEU A 27 -26.12 -27.00 -2.56
N SER A 28 -26.44 -26.43 -1.40
CA SER A 28 -27.71 -26.68 -0.71
C SER A 28 -28.44 -25.36 -0.61
N THR A 29 -29.46 -25.24 -1.46
CA THR A 29 -30.45 -24.16 -1.53
C THR A 29 -31.27 -24.09 -0.26
N GLU A 30 -31.22 -22.96 0.44
CA GLU A 30 -32.21 -22.61 1.46
C GLU A 30 -33.11 -21.50 0.90
N LYS A 31 -34.36 -21.88 0.62
CA LYS A 31 -35.46 -21.00 0.24
C LYS A 31 -35.94 -20.25 1.48
N ILE A 32 -35.74 -18.94 1.55
CA ILE A 32 -36.51 -18.09 2.45
C ILE A 32 -37.48 -17.25 1.61
N VAL A 33 -38.76 -17.49 1.89
CA VAL A 33 -39.93 -16.85 1.30
C VAL A 33 -40.04 -15.44 1.85
N VAL A 34 -39.76 -14.42 1.02
CA VAL A 34 -40.07 -13.02 1.32
C VAL A 34 -41.48 -12.73 0.81
N LYS A 35 -42.40 -12.45 1.74
CA LYS A 35 -43.73 -11.90 1.44
C LYS A 35 -43.60 -10.41 1.09
N LEU A 36 -43.94 -10.08 -0.15
CA LEU A 36 -44.26 -8.74 -0.65
C LEU A 36 -45.52 -8.22 0.05
N SER A 37 -45.65 -6.92 0.33
CA SER A 37 -46.36 -5.91 -0.52
C SER A 37 -46.63 -4.63 0.35
N PRO A 38 -47.09 -3.47 -0.19
CA PRO A 38 -46.70 -2.77 -1.42
C PRO A 38 -46.68 -1.21 -1.31
N THR A 39 -46.24 -0.54 -2.41
CA THR A 39 -46.65 0.80 -2.93
C THR A 39 -46.24 2.05 -2.12
N THR A 40 -45.72 3.15 -2.69
CA THR A 40 -46.11 3.87 -3.92
C THR A 40 -44.93 4.59 -4.60
N SER A 41 -45.08 4.72 -5.92
CA SER A 41 -44.32 5.53 -6.86
C SER A 41 -44.23 7.01 -6.49
N PHE A 42 -43.17 7.70 -6.92
CA PHE A 42 -43.29 8.80 -7.88
C PHE A 42 -41.94 9.09 -8.53
N ALA A 43 -41.96 9.20 -9.86
CA ALA A 43 -40.84 9.43 -10.75
C ALA A 43 -40.59 10.93 -10.98
N ASP A 44 -39.33 11.22 -11.33
CA ASP A 44 -38.84 12.26 -12.24
C ASP A 44 -39.41 13.69 -12.15
N LYS A 45 -38.52 14.64 -11.85
CA LYS A 45 -38.07 15.64 -12.84
C LYS A 45 -36.89 16.46 -12.30
N VAL A 46 -35.77 16.29 -12.99
CA VAL A 46 -34.66 17.23 -13.05
C VAL A 46 -35.13 18.43 -13.85
N ASP A 47 -35.07 19.63 -13.26
CA ASP A 47 -35.04 20.88 -14.03
C ASP A 47 -33.89 21.75 -13.50
N LEU A 48 -32.87 21.85 -14.35
CA LEU A 48 -31.76 22.78 -14.29
C LEU A 48 -32.27 24.16 -14.70
N ASN A 49 -32.38 25.10 -13.76
CA ASN A 49 -32.21 26.54 -14.00
C ASN A 49 -32.43 27.33 -12.70
N GLY A 50 -31.36 27.90 -12.15
CA GLY A 50 -31.46 28.74 -10.96
C GLY A 50 -30.20 29.60 -10.81
N LYS A 51 -30.29 30.82 -11.34
CA LYS A 51 -29.26 31.86 -11.33
C LYS A 51 -28.63 32.07 -9.95
N ILE A 52 -27.32 32.27 -9.99
CA ILE A 52 -26.49 32.89 -8.95
C ILE A 52 -27.10 34.25 -8.58
N SER A 53 -27.45 34.42 -7.31
CA SER A 53 -27.60 35.73 -6.68
C SER A 53 -27.12 35.61 -5.23
N SER A 54 -25.99 36.23 -4.98
CA SER A 54 -25.40 36.55 -3.69
C SER A 54 -26.40 37.25 -2.77
N GLN A 55 -26.66 36.69 -1.58
CA GLN A 55 -27.12 37.46 -0.43
C GLN A 55 -26.82 36.70 0.86
N GLU A 56 -26.06 37.36 1.74
CA GLU A 56 -25.78 37.01 3.13
C GLU A 56 -27.08 36.82 3.93
N PRO A 57 -27.12 35.92 4.93
CA PRO A 57 -28.19 35.93 5.91
C PRO A 57 -27.92 37.03 6.94
N ASP A 58 -28.57 38.17 6.76
CA ASP A 58 -28.72 39.19 7.79
C ASP A 58 -29.46 38.63 9.01
N LEU A 59 -28.82 38.79 10.16
CA LEU A 59 -29.37 38.57 11.49
C LEU A 59 -30.62 39.45 11.71
N PRO A 60 -31.76 38.92 12.20
CA PRO A 60 -32.84 39.78 12.63
C PRO A 60 -32.47 40.49 13.93
N SER A 61 -32.44 41.83 13.86
CA SER A 61 -32.34 42.73 14.99
C SER A 61 -33.54 42.54 15.93
N LEU A 62 -33.26 42.06 17.14
CA LEU A 62 -34.19 42.09 18.27
C LEU A 62 -34.27 43.53 18.80
N ASN A 63 -35.19 44.30 18.24
CA ASN A 63 -35.84 45.44 18.89
C ASN A 63 -37.25 45.54 18.31
N ASP A 64 -38.21 45.89 19.17
CA ASP A 64 -39.66 45.97 18.93
C ASP A 64 -40.43 44.67 19.15
N SER A 65 -40.73 44.36 20.42
CA SER A 65 -42.03 43.84 20.89
C SER A 65 -41.98 43.53 22.39
N LEU A 66 -42.18 44.56 23.22
CA LEU A 66 -42.42 44.40 24.66
C LEU A 66 -43.37 45.50 25.16
N GLU A 67 -44.57 45.53 24.59
CA GLU A 67 -45.73 46.18 25.21
C GLU A 67 -46.94 45.28 24.98
N ASN A 68 -47.38 44.63 26.06
CA ASN A 68 -48.75 44.17 26.36
C ASN A 68 -48.70 42.85 27.15
N ASN A 69 -48.83 42.99 28.47
CA ASN A 69 -49.55 42.11 29.41
C ASN A 69 -48.88 42.14 30.80
N ILE A 70 -49.18 43.18 31.56
CA ILE A 70 -49.21 43.09 33.03
C ILE A 70 -50.59 43.57 33.45
N ALA A 71 -51.48 42.61 33.69
CA ALA A 71 -52.76 42.85 34.34
C ALA A 71 -52.49 43.15 35.83
N SER A 72 -52.59 44.42 36.21
CA SER A 72 -52.51 44.88 37.60
C SER A 72 -53.81 44.55 38.36
N PRO A 73 -53.75 43.98 39.56
CA PRO A 73 -54.92 43.77 40.41
C PRO A 73 -55.11 44.97 41.36
N SER A 74 -55.86 46.01 40.97
CA SER A 74 -56.20 47.08 41.94
C SER A 74 -57.42 47.96 41.62
N SER A 75 -58.45 47.50 40.89
CA SER A 75 -59.56 48.38 40.47
C SER A 75 -60.89 48.21 41.23
N VAL A 76 -60.93 47.45 42.34
CA VAL A 76 -62.19 47.21 43.08
C VAL A 76 -62.33 48.07 44.35
N SER A 77 -61.25 48.66 44.89
CA SER A 77 -61.31 49.50 46.11
C SER A 77 -61.52 50.99 45.84
N GLU A 78 -60.96 51.55 44.77
CA GLU A 78 -61.09 52.99 44.46
C GLU A 78 -62.51 53.41 44.06
N ASN A 79 -63.23 52.55 43.34
CA ASN A 79 -64.61 52.84 42.93
C ASN A 79 -65.61 52.86 44.11
N LYS A 80 -65.34 52.14 45.21
CA LYS A 80 -66.17 52.19 46.43
C LYS A 80 -65.96 53.48 47.23
N ILE A 81 -64.73 54.01 47.25
CA ILE A 81 -64.41 55.25 47.95
C ILE A 81 -65.04 56.45 47.23
N ILE A 82 -64.97 56.48 45.89
CA ILE A 82 -65.59 57.55 45.09
C ILE A 82 -67.12 57.54 45.26
N ALA A 83 -67.76 56.37 45.25
CA ALA A 83 -69.21 56.27 45.46
C ALA A 83 -69.65 56.74 46.86
N SER A 84 -68.87 56.44 47.91
CA SER A 84 -69.16 56.88 49.28
C SER A 84 -69.02 58.40 49.45
N LEU A 85 -68.00 59.02 48.83
CA LEU A 85 -67.80 60.47 48.86
C LEU A 85 -68.88 61.22 48.07
N GLN A 86 -69.43 60.62 47.02
CA GLN A 86 -70.53 61.19 46.25
C GLN A 86 -71.83 61.26 47.08
N ASP A 87 -72.15 60.19 47.82
CA ASP A 87 -73.37 60.09 48.65
C ASP A 87 -73.35 61.08 49.83
N GLU A 88 -72.18 61.31 50.44
CA GLU A 88 -72.00 62.30 51.50
C GLU A 88 -72.17 63.75 50.99
N ASN A 89 -71.68 64.03 49.77
CA ASN A 89 -71.81 65.34 49.15
C ASN A 89 -73.27 65.66 48.78
N ASP A 90 -74.04 64.66 48.35
CA ASP A 90 -75.46 64.83 48.05
C ASP A 90 -76.31 65.02 49.32
N LYS A 91 -75.96 64.37 50.45
CA LYS A 91 -76.56 64.66 51.77
C LYS A 91 -76.32 66.10 52.22
N LEU A 92 -75.08 66.60 52.10
CA LEU A 92 -74.74 67.98 52.45
C LEU A 92 -75.49 69.01 51.59
N LYS A 93 -75.68 68.75 50.29
CA LYS A 93 -76.49 69.62 49.42
C LYS A 93 -77.97 69.67 49.84
N ALA A 94 -78.54 68.54 50.26
CA ALA A 94 -79.91 68.49 50.74
C ALA A 94 -80.10 69.29 52.03
N GLU A 95 -79.13 69.22 52.96
CA GLU A 95 -79.16 69.97 54.22
C GLU A 95 -79.02 71.48 54.00
N ILE A 96 -78.16 71.91 53.08
CA ILE A 96 -78.04 73.32 52.69
C ILE A 96 -79.36 73.85 52.08
N LEU A 97 -80.05 73.05 51.28
CA LEU A 97 -81.36 73.43 50.72
C LEU A 97 -82.44 73.52 51.80
N TYR A 98 -82.44 72.60 52.77
CA TYR A 98 -83.33 72.65 53.92
C TYR A 98 -83.11 73.92 54.75
N LEU A 99 -81.87 74.24 55.10
CA LEU A 99 -81.53 75.46 55.86
C LEU A 99 -81.91 76.75 55.12
N LYS A 100 -81.72 76.81 53.79
CA LYS A 100 -82.20 77.93 52.97
C LYS A 100 -83.73 78.07 53.00
N SER A 101 -84.47 76.96 53.08
CA SER A 101 -85.94 76.99 53.20
C SER A 101 -86.41 77.50 54.57
N VAL A 102 -85.70 77.14 55.65
CA VAL A 102 -85.96 77.61 57.02
C VAL A 102 -85.71 79.12 57.12
N GLN A 103 -84.60 79.60 56.56
CA GLN A 103 -84.29 81.03 56.53
C GLN A 103 -85.34 81.85 55.76
N LYS A 104 -85.83 81.32 54.62
CA LYS A 104 -86.91 81.95 53.84
C LYS A 104 -88.25 82.02 54.59
N ASN A 105 -88.53 81.02 55.43
CA ASN A 105 -89.73 81.01 56.28
C ASN A 105 -89.62 81.98 57.48
N TYR A 106 -88.42 82.15 58.04
CA TYR A 106 -88.17 83.12 59.10
C TYR A 106 -88.39 84.56 58.62
N GLU A 107 -87.86 84.92 57.44
CA GLU A 107 -88.05 86.25 56.85
C GLU A 107 -89.52 86.55 56.48
N LYS A 108 -90.30 85.54 56.06
CA LYS A 108 -91.76 85.68 55.79
C LYS A 108 -92.60 85.95 57.04
N ARG A 109 -92.14 85.58 58.24
CA ARG A 109 -92.87 85.78 59.50
C ARG A 109 -92.51 87.08 60.21
N LYS A 110 -91.42 87.75 59.79
CA LYS A 110 -90.94 89.02 60.36
C LYS A 110 -91.77 90.23 59.92
N THR A 111 -92.54 90.11 58.83
CA THR A 111 -93.21 91.23 58.14
C THR A 111 -94.66 91.58 58.57
N PRO A 112 -95.42 90.78 59.36
CA PRO A 112 -96.72 91.22 59.89
C PRO A 112 -96.70 91.70 61.36
N LEU A 113 -95.60 91.55 62.09
CA LEU A 113 -95.52 91.90 63.53
C LEU A 113 -95.29 93.39 63.81
N LEU A 114 -94.88 94.17 62.81
CA LEU A 114 -94.74 95.64 62.90
C LEU A 114 -96.00 96.43 62.50
N SER A 115 -97.10 95.75 62.15
CA SER A 115 -98.37 96.38 61.75
C SER A 115 -99.43 96.43 62.87
N LYS A 116 -99.23 95.72 63.99
CA LYS A 116 -100.18 95.70 65.13
C LYS A 116 -99.76 96.55 66.33
N GLU A 117 -98.51 97.02 66.38
CA GLU A 117 -98.07 98.03 67.36
C GLU A 117 -98.55 99.45 67.01
N SER A 118 -98.96 99.70 65.76
CA SER A 118 -99.45 101.01 65.29
C SER A 118 -100.95 101.27 65.57
N GLN A 119 -101.72 100.26 65.99
CA GLN A 119 -103.17 100.40 66.29
C GLN A 119 -103.50 100.41 67.80
N LEU A 120 -102.53 100.12 68.67
CA LEU A 120 -102.71 100.16 70.14
C LEU A 120 -102.30 101.50 70.77
N LEU A 121 -101.66 102.39 70.01
CA LEU A 121 -101.24 103.73 70.45
C LEU A 121 -102.29 104.83 70.19
N GLN A 122 -103.49 104.49 69.70
CA GLN A 122 -104.53 105.46 69.32
C GLN A 122 -105.80 105.43 70.20
N CYS A 123 -105.82 104.65 71.31
CA CYS A 123 -106.97 104.58 72.24
C CYS A 123 -106.68 105.15 73.65
N ILE A 124 -105.57 105.87 73.86
CA ILE A 124 -105.20 106.42 75.19
C ILE A 124 -105.79 107.83 75.46
N THR A 125 -106.55 108.42 74.53
CA THR A 125 -107.15 109.77 74.68
C THR A 125 -108.67 109.77 74.79
N SER A 126 -109.23 109.02 75.74
CA SER A 126 -110.66 109.10 76.13
C SER A 126 -110.79 109.16 77.66
N ASN A 127 -111.33 110.28 78.16
CA ASN A 127 -111.45 110.61 79.59
C ASN A 127 -112.78 110.09 80.17
N ASP A 128 -112.97 108.77 80.20
CA ASP A 128 -114.09 108.15 80.94
C ASP A 128 -113.59 107.21 82.05
N ILE A 129 -113.99 107.51 83.28
CA ILE A 129 -113.46 106.95 84.52
C ILE A 129 -113.95 105.52 84.78
N THR A 130 -115.03 105.11 84.11
CA THR A 130 -115.65 103.79 84.31
C THR A 130 -114.90 102.68 83.56
N GLU A 131 -114.14 103.00 82.50
CA GLU A 131 -113.35 102.04 81.71
C GLU A 131 -111.99 101.68 82.37
N ARG A 132 -111.49 102.53 83.29
CA ARG A 132 -110.21 102.32 83.99
C ARG A 132 -110.23 101.16 84.99
N GLN A 133 -111.39 100.74 85.48
CA GLN A 133 -111.48 99.60 86.42
C GLN A 133 -111.45 98.24 85.70
N ASN A 134 -112.01 98.13 84.50
CA ASN A 134 -111.97 96.89 83.72
C ASN A 134 -110.58 96.61 83.12
N ILE A 135 -109.83 97.66 82.74
CA ILE A 135 -108.44 97.52 82.26
C ILE A 135 -107.50 97.04 83.37
N LYS A 136 -107.72 97.44 84.63
CA LYS A 136 -106.92 96.96 85.77
C LYS A 136 -107.08 95.46 86.03
N TRP A 137 -108.28 94.91 85.84
CA TRP A 137 -108.52 93.48 86.00
C TRP A 137 -107.91 92.66 84.85
N PHE A 138 -108.07 93.12 83.60
CA PHE A 138 -107.46 92.46 82.44
C PHE A 138 -105.93 92.47 82.52
N ALA A 139 -105.33 93.62 82.88
CA ALA A 139 -103.87 93.74 83.02
C ALA A 139 -103.28 92.85 84.12
N SER A 140 -104.03 92.53 85.18
CA SER A 140 -103.59 91.60 86.24
C SER A 140 -103.61 90.14 85.76
N LYS A 141 -104.64 89.74 85.00
CA LYS A 141 -104.76 88.38 84.47
C LYS A 141 -103.71 88.11 83.38
N THR A 142 -103.47 89.07 82.49
CA THR A 142 -102.45 88.92 81.42
C THR A 142 -101.03 88.91 81.99
N ARG A 143 -100.73 89.68 83.05
CA ARG A 143 -99.41 89.62 83.71
C ARG A 143 -99.11 88.25 84.33
N LYS A 144 -100.10 87.58 84.93
CA LYS A 144 -99.91 86.23 85.47
C LYS A 144 -99.67 85.18 84.38
N ALA A 145 -100.42 85.25 83.28
CA ALA A 145 -100.23 84.34 82.14
C ALA A 145 -98.87 84.53 81.46
N LEU A 146 -98.41 85.77 81.30
CA LEU A 146 -97.09 86.08 80.74
C LEU A 146 -95.95 85.64 81.67
N ALA A 147 -96.09 85.85 82.99
CA ALA A 147 -95.08 85.38 83.94
C ALA A 147 -94.90 83.85 83.88
N GLN A 148 -96.01 83.11 83.76
CA GLN A 148 -95.97 81.65 83.67
C GLN A 148 -95.35 81.15 82.35
N GLN A 149 -95.61 81.83 81.23
CA GLN A 149 -94.95 81.51 79.95
C GLN A 149 -93.44 81.84 79.95
N ILE A 150 -93.03 82.92 80.63
CA ILE A 150 -91.61 83.28 80.73
C ILE A 150 -90.87 82.21 81.54
N GLU A 151 -91.47 81.71 82.61
CA GLU A 151 -90.89 80.65 83.45
C GLU A 151 -90.76 79.31 82.69
N GLU A 152 -91.79 78.90 81.93
CA GLU A 152 -91.70 77.71 81.06
C GLU A 152 -90.64 77.83 79.96
N LEU A 153 -90.48 79.02 79.38
CA LEU A 153 -89.45 79.26 78.35
C LEU A 153 -88.04 79.29 78.94
N GLN A 154 -87.88 79.83 80.15
CA GLN A 154 -86.59 79.81 80.85
C GLN A 154 -86.20 78.38 81.25
N GLN A 155 -87.15 77.55 81.66
CA GLN A 155 -86.90 76.15 81.97
C GLN A 155 -86.48 75.36 80.71
N LYS A 156 -87.20 75.53 79.59
CA LYS A 156 -86.84 74.89 78.31
C LYS A 156 -85.50 75.34 77.75
N LEU A 157 -85.15 76.62 77.95
CA LEU A 157 -83.84 77.13 77.53
C LEU A 157 -82.71 76.48 78.34
N GLY A 158 -82.91 76.30 79.65
CA GLY A 158 -81.96 75.61 80.53
C GLY A 158 -81.72 74.15 80.12
N GLU A 159 -82.77 73.41 79.78
CA GLU A 159 -82.68 72.03 79.30
C GLU A 159 -81.93 71.92 77.97
N GLN A 160 -82.16 72.85 77.03
CA GLN A 160 -81.45 72.86 75.74
C GLN A 160 -79.96 73.20 75.87
N THR A 161 -79.56 74.08 76.79
CA THR A 161 -78.14 74.36 77.04
C THR A 161 -77.40 73.12 77.53
N ASN A 162 -78.00 72.34 78.43
CA ASN A 162 -77.37 71.14 78.97
C ASN A 162 -77.23 70.03 77.91
N GLU A 163 -78.24 69.83 77.06
CA GLU A 163 -78.13 68.89 75.93
C GLU A 163 -77.04 69.29 74.93
N THR A 164 -76.89 70.60 74.68
CA THR A 164 -75.87 71.10 73.73
C THR A 164 -74.44 70.95 74.28
N GLU A 165 -74.26 71.15 75.59
CA GLU A 165 -72.98 70.91 76.27
C GLU A 165 -72.61 69.42 76.29
N GLN A 166 -73.59 68.54 76.49
CA GLN A 166 -73.36 67.09 76.47
C GLN A 166 -72.98 66.58 75.06
N ILE A 167 -73.66 67.06 74.01
CA ILE A 167 -73.33 66.71 72.61
C ILE A 167 -71.93 67.20 72.22
N ASN A 168 -71.52 68.39 72.67
CA ASN A 168 -70.17 68.90 72.40
C ASN A 168 -69.08 68.07 73.10
N TYR A 169 -69.35 67.57 74.31
CA TYR A 169 -68.39 66.74 75.04
C TYR A 169 -68.23 65.36 74.41
N GLU A 170 -69.31 64.73 73.96
CA GLU A 170 -69.26 63.44 73.24
C GLU A 170 -68.56 63.59 71.87
N ALA A 171 -68.84 64.67 71.13
CA ALA A 171 -68.16 64.95 69.86
C ALA A 171 -66.64 65.19 70.02
N GLN A 172 -66.20 65.71 71.18
CA GLN A 172 -64.79 65.90 71.48
C GLN A 172 -64.08 64.57 71.76
N LEU A 173 -64.70 63.67 72.53
CA LEU A 173 -64.17 62.33 72.79
C LEU A 173 -64.06 61.49 71.52
N ASP A 174 -65.05 61.59 70.62
CA ASP A 174 -65.00 60.89 69.33
C ASP A 174 -63.89 61.42 68.41
N ARG A 175 -63.61 62.73 68.43
CA ARG A 175 -62.46 63.31 67.71
C ARG A 175 -61.13 62.79 68.23
N GLU A 176 -60.94 62.79 69.55
CA GLU A 176 -59.71 62.31 70.17
C GLU A 176 -59.49 60.81 69.88
N SER A 177 -60.55 60.01 69.94
CA SER A 177 -60.53 58.59 69.55
C SER A 177 -60.14 58.38 68.08
N TYR A 178 -60.63 59.23 67.18
CA TYR A 178 -60.31 59.16 65.76
C TYR A 178 -58.85 59.58 65.47
N GLU A 179 -58.33 60.60 66.16
CA GLU A 179 -56.93 61.03 66.04
C GLU A 179 -55.94 59.96 66.53
N ILE A 180 -56.27 59.25 67.61
CA ILE A 180 -55.47 58.12 68.10
C ILE A 180 -55.41 57.01 67.04
N LYS A 181 -56.55 56.63 66.45
CA LYS A 181 -56.59 55.62 65.39
C LYS A 181 -55.83 56.03 64.13
N LEU A 182 -55.91 57.31 63.74
CA LEU A 182 -55.14 57.85 62.62
C LEU A 182 -53.63 57.78 62.87
N THR A 183 -53.21 58.04 64.10
CA THR A 183 -51.80 57.98 64.49
C THR A 183 -51.29 56.53 64.45
N GLN A 184 -52.04 55.59 65.01
CA GLN A 184 -51.73 54.15 64.94
C GLN A 184 -51.63 53.65 63.49
N ASN A 185 -52.55 54.07 62.62
CA ASN A 185 -52.51 53.70 61.20
C ASN A 185 -51.30 54.30 60.48
N ARG A 186 -50.90 55.54 60.81
CA ARG A 186 -49.69 56.15 60.23
C ARG A 186 -48.42 55.42 60.64
N ASP A 187 -48.33 54.99 61.89
CA ASP A 187 -47.15 54.27 62.38
C ASP A 187 -47.09 52.85 61.80
N ALA A 188 -48.21 52.14 61.71
CA ALA A 188 -48.28 50.84 61.01
C ALA A 188 -47.89 50.95 59.52
N LEU A 189 -48.27 52.05 58.86
CA LEU A 189 -47.93 52.29 57.46
C LEU A 189 -46.44 52.62 57.27
N LYS A 190 -45.82 53.33 58.22
CA LYS A 190 -44.36 53.53 58.23
C LYS A 190 -43.61 52.22 58.38
N GLU A 191 -44.04 51.36 59.30
CA GLU A 191 -43.46 50.04 59.53
C GLU A 191 -43.55 49.18 58.27
N LYS A 192 -44.72 49.14 57.62
CA LYS A 192 -44.90 48.39 56.36
C LYS A 192 -44.07 48.94 55.21
N ASN A 193 -43.92 50.27 55.11
CA ASN A 193 -43.04 50.86 54.09
C ASN A 193 -41.56 50.54 54.34
N GLN A 194 -41.15 50.44 55.60
CA GLN A 194 -39.80 50.03 55.96
C GLN A 194 -39.55 48.55 55.62
N GLU A 195 -40.52 47.68 55.89
CA GLU A 195 -40.48 46.26 55.49
C GLU A 195 -40.38 46.09 53.97
N ILE A 196 -41.14 46.89 53.20
CA ILE A 196 -41.06 46.91 51.72
C ILE A 196 -39.67 47.37 51.25
N ALA A 197 -39.09 48.39 51.89
CA ALA A 197 -37.75 48.88 51.54
C ALA A 197 -36.67 47.81 51.78
N GLU A 198 -36.76 47.06 52.89
CA GLU A 198 -35.84 45.96 53.18
C GLU A 198 -36.01 44.79 52.20
N LEU A 199 -37.25 44.45 51.82
CA LEU A 199 -37.51 43.42 50.81
C LEU A 199 -36.96 43.81 49.44
N ARG A 200 -37.11 45.08 49.02
CA ARG A 200 -36.50 45.59 47.78
C ARG A 200 -34.98 45.47 47.82
N LYS A 201 -34.35 45.83 48.93
CA LYS A 201 -32.90 45.69 49.10
C LYS A 201 -32.43 44.23 49.01
N LYS A 202 -33.24 43.28 49.52
CA LYS A 202 -32.94 41.84 49.38
C LYS A 202 -33.11 41.34 47.94
N LEU A 203 -34.10 41.87 47.21
CA LEU A 203 -34.34 41.54 45.81
C LEU A 203 -33.19 42.02 44.92
N ASP A 204 -32.74 43.27 45.10
CA ASP A 204 -31.61 43.83 44.34
C ASP A 204 -30.33 43.00 44.51
N VAL A 205 -30.07 42.49 45.72
CA VAL A 205 -28.91 41.62 45.99
C VAL A 205 -29.06 40.25 45.31
N GLN A 206 -30.28 39.72 45.21
CA GLN A 206 -30.53 38.46 44.50
C GLN A 206 -30.36 38.63 42.99
N GLU A 207 -30.87 39.70 42.38
CA GLU A 207 -30.69 39.96 40.94
C GLU A 207 -29.21 40.05 40.57
N VAL A 208 -28.41 40.81 41.34
CA VAL A 208 -26.95 40.91 41.09
C VAL A 208 -26.27 39.54 41.20
N PHE A 209 -26.66 38.72 42.17
CA PHE A 209 -26.09 37.38 42.35
C PHE A 209 -26.45 36.43 41.19
N TYR A 210 -27.69 36.51 40.68
CA TYR A 210 -28.10 35.71 39.52
C TYR A 210 -27.40 36.15 38.24
N ASP A 211 -27.28 37.45 38.00
CA ASP A 211 -26.56 37.99 36.84
C ASP A 211 -25.09 37.58 36.85
N GLU A 212 -24.44 37.63 38.01
CA GLU A 212 -23.03 37.23 38.15
C GLU A 212 -22.84 35.73 37.92
N GLN A 213 -23.75 34.87 38.41
CA GLN A 213 -23.70 33.44 38.12
C GLN A 213 -23.95 33.11 36.64
N VAL A 214 -24.86 33.84 35.99
CA VAL A 214 -25.16 33.65 34.57
C VAL A 214 -23.95 34.08 33.73
N ASN A 215 -23.35 35.22 34.03
CA ASN A 215 -22.15 35.71 33.33
C ASN A 215 -20.95 34.76 33.48
N VAL A 216 -20.69 34.23 34.68
CA VAL A 216 -19.62 33.24 34.88
C VAL A 216 -19.87 31.97 34.06
N LYS A 217 -21.13 31.50 33.95
CA LYS A 217 -21.46 30.34 33.12
C LYS A 217 -21.31 30.64 31.62
N ILE A 218 -21.66 31.84 31.18
CA ILE A 218 -21.45 32.29 29.79
C ILE A 218 -19.95 32.29 29.47
N ASP A 219 -19.11 32.91 30.30
CA ASP A 219 -17.66 32.98 30.10
C ASP A 219 -17.00 31.60 30.02
N VAL A 220 -17.40 30.69 30.92
CA VAL A 220 -16.91 29.30 30.90
C VAL A 220 -17.35 28.57 29.63
N THR A 221 -18.58 28.83 29.16
CA THR A 221 -19.12 28.20 27.95
C THR A 221 -18.44 28.75 26.70
N GLU A 222 -18.20 30.06 26.62
CA GLU A 222 -17.46 30.70 25.53
C GLU A 222 -16.00 30.23 25.47
N SER A 223 -15.35 30.10 26.62
CA SER A 223 -13.98 29.58 26.71
C SER A 223 -13.89 28.12 26.22
N LYS A 224 -14.86 27.29 26.60
CA LYS A 224 -14.98 25.91 26.08
C LYS A 224 -15.26 25.89 24.58
N ALA A 225 -16.15 26.75 24.09
CA ALA A 225 -16.47 26.85 22.66
C ALA A 225 -15.23 27.24 21.84
N LYS A 226 -14.47 28.26 22.27
CA LYS A 226 -13.21 28.66 21.63
C LYS A 226 -12.17 27.54 21.62
N THR A 227 -12.08 26.76 22.71
CA THR A 227 -11.17 25.62 22.79
C THR A 227 -11.56 24.51 21.82
N LEU A 228 -12.86 24.20 21.73
CA LEU A 228 -13.38 23.20 20.80
C LEU A 228 -13.24 23.65 19.34
N GLU A 229 -13.47 24.92 19.04
CA GLU A 229 -13.28 25.49 17.70
C GLU A 229 -11.82 25.36 17.26
N LYS A 230 -10.87 25.69 18.15
CA LYS A 230 -9.44 25.48 17.88
C LYS A 230 -9.12 24.01 17.61
N GLN A 231 -9.61 23.09 18.46
CA GLN A 231 -9.42 21.65 18.26
C GLN A 231 -9.99 21.19 16.92
N TYR A 232 -11.17 21.67 16.54
CA TYR A 232 -11.79 21.36 15.25
C TYR A 232 -10.94 21.85 14.07
N ILE A 233 -10.41 23.07 14.14
CA ILE A 233 -9.51 23.63 13.11
C ILE A 233 -8.23 22.79 12.99
N ASP A 234 -7.60 22.45 14.11
CA ASP A 234 -6.37 21.64 14.14
C ASP A 234 -6.63 20.24 13.55
N THR A 235 -7.72 19.58 13.96
CA THR A 235 -8.10 18.24 13.45
C THR A 235 -8.41 18.29 11.95
N ARG A 236 -9.06 19.37 11.47
CA ARG A 236 -9.36 19.56 10.05
C ARG A 236 -8.08 19.79 9.23
N ALA A 237 -7.09 20.48 9.78
CA ALA A 237 -5.78 20.66 9.14
C ALA A 237 -5.03 19.32 9.04
N GLU A 238 -5.01 18.53 10.11
CA GLU A 238 -4.43 17.18 10.10
C GLU A 238 -5.09 16.27 9.05
N LEU A 239 -6.42 16.33 8.94
CA LEU A 239 -7.17 15.57 7.94
C LEU A 239 -6.81 15.99 6.51
N HIS A 240 -6.64 17.29 6.26
CA HIS A 240 -6.16 17.80 4.97
C HIS A 240 -4.74 17.31 4.65
N GLU A 241 -3.83 17.30 5.62
CA GLU A 241 -2.46 16.81 5.44
C GLU A 241 -2.45 15.29 5.14
N LEU A 242 -3.26 14.51 5.86
CA LEU A 242 -3.42 13.08 5.60
C LEU A 242 -4.01 12.81 4.21
N GLN A 243 -4.98 13.62 3.79
CA GLN A 243 -5.58 13.49 2.46
C GLN A 243 -4.57 13.85 1.36
N GLN A 244 -3.70 14.82 1.59
CA GLN A 244 -2.60 15.13 0.69
C GLN A 244 -1.58 13.99 0.62
N LYS A 245 -1.17 13.42 1.77
CA LYS A 245 -0.28 12.25 1.83
C LYS A 245 -0.89 11.04 1.10
N TYR A 246 -2.19 10.81 1.24
CA TYR A 246 -2.90 9.77 0.52
C TYR A 246 -2.83 9.98 -1.00
N ASN A 247 -3.07 11.20 -1.48
CA ASN A 247 -2.98 11.52 -2.91
C ASN A 247 -1.56 11.35 -3.45
N ASP A 248 -0.54 11.73 -2.69
CA ASP A 248 0.86 11.54 -3.08
C ASP A 248 1.23 10.05 -3.15
N LEU A 249 0.79 9.25 -2.17
CA LEU A 249 0.98 7.79 -2.19
C LEU A 249 0.26 7.14 -3.38
N GLN A 250 -0.96 7.58 -3.68
CA GLN A 250 -1.72 7.10 -4.84
C GLN A 250 -0.96 7.43 -6.14
N ARG A 251 -0.41 8.63 -6.26
CA ARG A 251 0.40 9.04 -7.42
C ARG A 251 1.65 8.18 -7.58
N ILE A 252 2.40 7.95 -6.50
CA ILE A 252 3.59 7.09 -6.50
C ILE A 252 3.21 5.66 -6.89
N HIS A 253 2.07 5.16 -6.40
CA HIS A 253 1.58 3.83 -6.76
C HIS A 253 1.29 3.72 -8.27
N ASP A 254 0.61 4.70 -8.84
CA ASP A 254 0.27 4.73 -10.27
C ASP A 254 1.53 4.87 -11.14
N GLU A 255 2.47 5.74 -10.76
CA GLU A 255 3.79 5.86 -11.42
C GLU A 255 4.56 4.53 -11.40
N THR A 256 4.57 3.84 -10.25
CA THR A 256 5.22 2.53 -10.09
C THR A 256 4.58 1.44 -10.95
N ILE A 257 3.24 1.46 -11.08
CA ILE A 257 2.51 0.54 -11.96
C ILE A 257 2.92 0.77 -13.42
N GLU A 258 3.01 2.03 -13.85
CA GLU A 258 3.35 2.38 -15.23
C GLU A 258 4.81 2.02 -15.57
N ASP A 259 5.75 2.27 -14.66
CA ASP A 259 7.15 1.84 -14.83
C ASP A 259 7.28 0.32 -14.96
N ASN A 260 6.53 -0.43 -14.13
CA ASN A 260 6.50 -1.89 -14.21
C ASN A 260 5.87 -2.37 -15.53
N ARG A 261 4.82 -1.70 -16.01
CA ARG A 261 4.19 -1.99 -17.30
C ARG A 261 5.18 -1.79 -18.45
N GLN A 262 5.92 -0.68 -18.47
CA GLN A 262 6.96 -0.43 -19.48
C GLN A 262 8.11 -1.43 -19.41
N MET A 263 8.50 -1.86 -18.21
CA MET A 263 9.50 -2.93 -18.05
C MET A 263 9.02 -4.27 -18.58
N LEU A 264 7.75 -4.63 -18.35
CA LEU A 264 7.15 -5.85 -18.90
C LEU A 264 7.09 -5.79 -20.42
N GLU A 265 6.67 -4.67 -21.01
CA GLU A 265 6.63 -4.49 -22.46
C GLU A 265 8.03 -4.63 -23.09
N LYS A 266 9.07 -4.05 -22.47
CA LYS A 266 10.46 -4.25 -22.90
C LYS A 266 10.89 -5.71 -22.85
N LYS A 267 10.47 -6.46 -21.82
CA LYS A 267 10.76 -7.90 -21.68
C LYS A 267 10.02 -8.72 -22.73
N ASP A 268 8.75 -8.42 -22.99
CA ASP A 268 7.94 -9.10 -24.01
C ASP A 268 8.52 -8.89 -25.41
N ASN A 269 8.95 -7.67 -25.73
CA ASN A 269 9.66 -7.36 -26.98
C ASN A 269 10.97 -8.15 -27.10
N LYS A 270 11.72 -8.31 -26.01
CA LYS A 270 12.93 -9.13 -25.98
C LYS A 270 12.63 -10.62 -26.16
N ILE A 271 11.57 -11.13 -25.53
CA ILE A 271 11.11 -12.52 -25.71
C ILE A 271 10.70 -12.75 -27.16
N PHE A 272 10.00 -11.79 -27.78
CA PHE A 272 9.60 -11.87 -29.17
C PHE A 272 10.81 -11.93 -30.12
N ALA A 273 11.82 -11.08 -29.90
CA ALA A 273 13.07 -11.12 -30.66
C ALA A 273 13.79 -12.47 -30.51
N LEU A 274 13.89 -12.99 -29.27
CA LEU A 274 14.52 -14.29 -29.01
C LEU A 274 13.77 -15.45 -29.65
N LYS A 275 12.42 -15.42 -29.68
CA LYS A 275 11.63 -16.43 -30.40
C LYS A 275 11.96 -16.44 -31.89
N LYS A 276 12.06 -15.26 -32.51
CA LYS A 276 12.44 -15.12 -33.92
C LYS A 276 13.85 -15.65 -34.19
N ASP A 277 14.79 -15.41 -33.27
CA ASP A 277 16.14 -15.96 -33.37
C ASP A 277 16.15 -17.49 -33.23
N CYS A 278 15.35 -18.06 -32.32
CA CYS A 278 15.17 -19.51 -32.21
C CYS A 278 14.60 -20.12 -33.50
N GLU A 279 13.58 -19.51 -34.10
CA GLU A 279 13.03 -19.95 -35.40
C GLU A 279 14.09 -19.93 -36.52
N SER A 280 14.95 -18.90 -36.53
CA SER A 280 16.07 -18.81 -37.46
C SER A 280 17.10 -19.93 -37.25
N ILE A 281 17.41 -20.25 -35.99
CA ILE A 281 18.31 -21.35 -35.63
C ILE A 281 17.71 -22.70 -36.03
N ASP A 282 16.43 -22.94 -35.77
CA ASP A 282 15.74 -24.18 -36.14
C ASP A 282 15.74 -24.39 -37.66
N LYS A 283 15.58 -23.31 -38.43
CA LYS A 283 15.72 -23.34 -39.89
C LYS A 283 17.14 -23.73 -40.30
N LYS A 284 18.16 -23.06 -39.75
CA LYS A 284 19.58 -23.40 -40.03
C LYS A 284 19.93 -24.83 -39.65
N TYR A 285 19.42 -25.32 -38.52
CA TYR A 285 19.60 -26.70 -38.08
C TYR A 285 18.95 -27.69 -39.03
N SER A 286 17.73 -27.39 -39.50
CA SER A 286 17.01 -28.22 -40.47
C SER A 286 17.76 -28.30 -41.81
N ASP A 287 18.31 -27.17 -42.29
CA ASP A 287 19.13 -27.11 -43.50
C ASP A 287 20.43 -27.91 -43.35
N ALA A 288 21.13 -27.75 -42.21
CA ALA A 288 22.33 -28.51 -41.90
C ALA A 288 22.06 -30.02 -41.81
N LYS A 289 20.94 -30.42 -41.18
CA LYS A 289 20.50 -31.81 -41.12
C LYS A 289 20.22 -32.39 -42.52
N ARG A 290 19.63 -31.59 -43.41
CA ARG A 290 19.41 -31.97 -44.82
C ARG A 290 20.74 -32.18 -45.55
N GLU A 291 21.70 -31.28 -45.38
CA GLU A 291 23.06 -31.41 -45.95
C GLU A 291 23.79 -32.66 -45.44
N ILE A 292 23.74 -32.92 -44.13
CA ILE A 292 24.28 -34.16 -43.54
C ILE A 292 23.63 -35.39 -44.17
N GLY A 293 22.33 -35.35 -44.45
CA GLY A 293 21.62 -36.41 -45.16
C GLY A 293 22.17 -36.66 -46.57
N LYS A 294 22.40 -35.59 -47.34
CA LYS A 294 23.02 -35.69 -48.68
C LYS A 294 24.43 -36.27 -48.61
N LEU A 295 25.24 -35.80 -47.68
CA LEU A 295 26.61 -36.28 -47.49
C LEU A 295 26.64 -37.75 -47.08
N LYS A 296 25.74 -38.20 -46.20
CA LYS A 296 25.61 -39.63 -45.86
C LYS A 296 25.29 -40.49 -47.08
N ASN A 297 24.35 -40.04 -47.92
CA ASN A 297 24.02 -40.76 -49.16
C ASN A 297 25.22 -40.78 -50.12
N HIS A 298 25.96 -39.68 -50.24
CA HIS A 298 27.17 -39.62 -51.05
C HIS A 298 28.25 -40.59 -50.54
N ILE A 299 28.50 -40.63 -49.23
CA ILE A 299 29.43 -41.59 -48.61
C ILE A 299 28.99 -43.03 -48.85
N SER A 300 27.69 -43.34 -48.75
CA SER A 300 27.18 -44.67 -49.05
C SER A 300 27.43 -45.08 -50.51
N ASN A 301 27.22 -44.16 -51.46
CA ASN A 301 27.53 -44.39 -52.87
C ASN A 301 29.03 -44.62 -53.10
N LEU A 302 29.89 -43.80 -52.49
CA LEU A 302 31.35 -43.98 -52.59
C LEU A 302 31.80 -45.31 -51.99
N ARG A 303 31.25 -45.73 -50.85
CA ARG A 303 31.54 -47.04 -50.26
C ARG A 303 31.13 -48.19 -51.18
N PHE A 304 29.98 -48.05 -51.85
CA PHE A 304 29.53 -49.02 -52.85
C PHE A 304 30.49 -49.10 -54.05
N GLU A 305 30.95 -47.95 -54.56
CA GLU A 305 31.92 -47.91 -55.65
C GLU A 305 33.29 -48.48 -55.26
N ILE A 306 33.78 -48.15 -54.05
CA ILE A 306 35.03 -48.71 -53.51
C ILE A 306 34.91 -50.23 -53.45
N LYS A 307 33.82 -50.75 -52.89
CA LYS A 307 33.60 -52.20 -52.80
C LYS A 307 33.56 -52.87 -54.17
N LYS A 308 32.90 -52.24 -55.15
CA LYS A 308 32.90 -52.71 -56.54
C LYS A 308 34.32 -52.76 -57.13
N LYS A 309 35.17 -51.78 -56.83
CA LYS A 309 36.58 -51.76 -57.27
C LYS A 309 37.44 -52.78 -56.52
N GLU A 310 37.19 -53.01 -55.23
CA GLU A 310 37.85 -54.06 -54.43
C GLU A 310 37.54 -55.46 -54.97
N ASP A 311 36.28 -55.70 -55.37
CA ASP A 311 35.86 -56.95 -56.01
C ASP A 311 36.55 -57.15 -57.37
N HIS A 312 36.70 -56.07 -58.17
CA HIS A 312 37.48 -56.11 -59.42
C HIS A 312 38.97 -56.34 -59.18
N ASN A 313 39.55 -55.73 -58.15
CA ASN A 313 40.96 -55.93 -57.80
C ASN A 313 41.22 -57.36 -57.33
N SER A 314 40.32 -57.92 -56.52
CA SER A 314 40.36 -59.31 -56.08
C SER A 314 40.27 -60.29 -57.26
N HIS A 315 39.47 -59.95 -58.28
CA HIS A 315 39.40 -60.73 -59.52
C HIS A 315 40.72 -60.62 -60.32
N SER A 316 41.28 -59.43 -60.44
CA SER A 316 42.57 -59.19 -61.11
C SER A 316 43.73 -59.89 -60.39
N GLN A 317 43.75 -59.92 -59.06
CA GLN A 317 44.72 -60.65 -58.26
C GLN A 317 44.65 -62.16 -58.53
N ARG A 318 43.46 -62.75 -58.63
CA ARG A 318 43.32 -64.18 -59.01
C ARG A 318 43.84 -64.47 -60.42
N HIS A 319 43.70 -63.54 -61.35
CA HIS A 319 44.29 -63.67 -62.68
C HIS A 319 45.83 -63.58 -62.64
N HIS A 320 46.37 -62.66 -61.82
CA HIS A 320 47.81 -62.54 -61.62
C HIS A 320 48.41 -63.78 -60.94
N GLU A 321 47.70 -64.35 -59.96
CA GLU A 321 48.10 -65.56 -59.25
C GLU A 321 48.09 -66.81 -60.15
N LYS A 322 47.13 -66.91 -61.08
CA LYS A 322 47.15 -67.92 -62.15
C LYS A 322 48.33 -67.74 -63.12
N ALA A 323 48.63 -66.49 -63.51
CA ALA A 323 49.78 -66.20 -64.36
C ALA A 323 51.11 -66.54 -63.67
N LEU A 324 51.23 -66.29 -62.36
CA LEU A 324 52.39 -66.70 -61.57
C LEU A 324 52.55 -68.22 -61.47
N GLN A 325 51.45 -68.97 -61.38
CA GLN A 325 51.48 -70.43 -61.44
C GLN A 325 51.91 -70.96 -62.81
N GLU A 326 51.51 -70.31 -63.92
CA GLU A 326 52.00 -70.63 -65.27
C GLU A 326 53.48 -70.30 -65.46
N VAL A 327 53.95 -69.16 -64.95
CA VAL A 327 55.37 -68.78 -64.99
C VAL A 327 56.22 -69.77 -64.17
N GLN A 328 55.74 -70.24 -63.03
CA GLN A 328 56.44 -71.24 -62.23
C GLN A 328 56.53 -72.58 -62.96
N LYS A 329 55.47 -73.01 -63.66
CA LYS A 329 55.48 -74.22 -64.49
C LYS A 329 56.47 -74.11 -65.66
N LEU A 330 56.50 -72.95 -66.34
CA LEU A 330 57.47 -72.69 -67.41
C LEU A 330 58.91 -72.64 -66.91
N LYS A 331 59.13 -72.18 -65.67
CA LYS A 331 60.44 -72.19 -65.03
C LYS A 331 60.93 -73.61 -64.76
N ASP A 332 60.04 -74.48 -64.27
CA ASP A 332 60.35 -75.89 -64.03
C ASP A 332 60.63 -76.65 -65.36
N ASP A 333 59.91 -76.31 -66.43
CA ASP A 333 60.15 -76.84 -67.79
C ASP A 333 61.48 -76.35 -68.39
N LEU A 334 61.87 -75.09 -68.11
CA LEU A 334 63.12 -74.50 -68.58
C LEU A 334 64.34 -75.04 -67.82
N GLU A 335 64.20 -75.33 -66.53
CA GLU A 335 65.25 -75.98 -65.71
C GLU A 335 65.52 -77.41 -66.20
N LYS A 336 64.47 -78.13 -66.61
CA LYS A 336 64.57 -79.45 -67.24
C LYS A 336 65.20 -79.43 -68.64
N ALA A 337 64.90 -78.41 -69.46
CA ALA A 337 65.53 -78.23 -70.77
C ALA A 337 67.02 -77.81 -70.66
N ASN A 338 67.39 -77.10 -69.59
CA ASN A 338 68.76 -76.67 -69.34
C ASN A 338 69.66 -77.81 -68.82
N GLU A 339 69.07 -78.81 -68.15
CA GLU A 339 69.72 -80.08 -67.82
C GLU A 339 69.98 -80.95 -69.08
N GLU A 340 69.14 -80.87 -70.10
CA GLU A 340 69.34 -81.55 -71.40
C GLU A 340 70.37 -80.83 -72.29
N LEU A 341 70.49 -79.50 -72.20
CA LEU A 341 71.45 -78.69 -73.00
C LEU A 341 72.92 -78.88 -72.54
N ASN A 342 73.14 -79.20 -71.26
CA ASN A 342 74.48 -79.37 -70.69
C ASN A 342 75.17 -80.71 -71.05
N CYS A 343 74.49 -81.60 -71.79
CA CYS A 343 75.07 -82.84 -72.30
C CYS A 343 75.67 -82.76 -73.71
N LEU A 344 75.68 -81.59 -74.40
CA LEU A 344 76.02 -81.54 -75.84
C LEU A 344 76.95 -80.41 -76.33
N LYS A 345 77.78 -79.77 -75.50
CA LYS A 345 78.80 -78.83 -76.02
C LYS A 345 80.20 -78.99 -75.41
N THR A 346 80.90 -79.99 -75.94
CA THR A 346 82.37 -80.02 -76.05
C THR A 346 82.81 -79.58 -77.45
N ASN A 347 83.76 -78.63 -77.49
CA ASN A 347 84.64 -78.18 -78.58
C ASN A 347 84.07 -77.45 -79.84
N GLU A 348 84.52 -76.20 -80.04
CA GLU A 348 85.28 -75.71 -81.22
C GLU A 348 85.59 -74.19 -81.07
N GLU A 349 86.88 -73.85 -80.90
CA GLU A 349 87.70 -73.00 -81.81
C GLU A 349 87.37 -71.49 -81.84
N LYS A 350 88.18 -70.62 -81.22
CA LYS A 350 89.41 -69.99 -81.78
C LYS A 350 89.29 -69.50 -83.22
N SER A 351 89.23 -68.17 -83.42
CA SER A 351 90.04 -67.43 -84.41
C SER A 351 89.60 -65.95 -84.45
N ALA A 352 90.56 -65.03 -84.55
CA ALA A 352 90.40 -63.60 -84.88
C ALA A 352 90.18 -62.55 -83.76
N LYS A 353 90.93 -62.61 -82.64
CA LYS A 353 90.96 -61.51 -81.66
C LYS A 353 92.36 -61.22 -81.09
N THR A 354 93.30 -60.81 -81.95
CA THR A 354 94.66 -60.44 -81.50
C THR A 354 95.15 -59.05 -81.92
N THR A 355 94.40 -58.29 -82.74
CA THR A 355 94.88 -56.97 -83.21
C THR A 355 94.07 -55.76 -82.71
N SER A 356 92.93 -55.97 -82.02
CA SER A 356 92.09 -54.87 -81.51
C SER A 356 92.31 -54.51 -80.02
N ASN A 357 93.00 -55.36 -79.25
CA ASN A 357 93.01 -55.26 -77.78
C ASN A 357 94.06 -54.28 -77.21
N VAL A 358 95.03 -53.83 -78.01
CA VAL A 358 96.02 -52.83 -77.55
C VAL A 358 95.47 -51.40 -77.63
N VAL A 359 94.45 -51.15 -78.47
CA VAL A 359 93.81 -49.82 -78.61
C VAL A 359 92.74 -49.57 -77.54
N GLN A 360 92.10 -50.61 -77.00
CA GLN A 360 91.05 -50.46 -75.96
C GLN A 360 91.63 -50.25 -74.55
N LEU A 361 92.80 -50.81 -74.23
CA LEU A 361 93.45 -50.65 -72.92
C LEU A 361 93.90 -49.21 -72.63
N LEU A 362 94.12 -48.37 -73.66
CA LEU A 362 94.36 -46.93 -73.51
C LEU A 362 93.07 -46.13 -73.29
N LYS A 363 91.91 -46.69 -73.65
CA LYS A 363 90.58 -46.08 -73.43
C LYS A 363 90.05 -46.40 -72.02
N ASP A 364 90.35 -47.59 -71.52
CA ASP A 364 89.93 -48.05 -70.18
C ASP A 364 90.68 -47.29 -69.04
N ILE A 365 91.87 -46.74 -69.30
CA ILE A 365 92.60 -45.88 -68.33
C ILE A 365 91.97 -44.48 -68.21
N GLU A 366 91.34 -43.96 -69.27
CA GLU A 366 90.60 -42.69 -69.25
C GLU A 366 89.22 -42.86 -68.57
N GLU A 367 88.58 -44.02 -68.74
CA GLU A 367 87.27 -44.34 -68.14
C GLU A 367 87.38 -44.57 -66.62
N ILE A 368 88.49 -45.15 -66.14
CA ILE A 368 88.78 -45.27 -64.69
C ILE A 368 88.95 -43.90 -64.03
N ARG A 369 89.48 -42.87 -64.73
CA ARG A 369 89.56 -41.50 -64.20
C ARG A 369 88.19 -40.83 -64.06
N GLU A 370 87.24 -41.13 -64.94
CA GLU A 370 85.86 -40.65 -64.81
C GLU A 370 85.07 -41.39 -63.72
N VAL A 371 85.29 -42.69 -63.54
CA VAL A 371 84.70 -43.46 -62.42
C VAL A 371 85.16 -42.95 -61.05
N VAL A 372 86.41 -42.49 -60.93
CA VAL A 372 86.90 -41.88 -59.68
C VAL A 372 86.23 -40.53 -59.41
N LYS A 373 86.03 -39.67 -60.43
CA LYS A 373 85.24 -38.43 -60.28
C LYS A 373 83.78 -38.69 -59.93
N GLU A 374 83.17 -39.71 -60.52
CA GLU A 374 81.78 -40.09 -60.25
C GLU A 374 81.62 -40.62 -58.82
N LYS A 375 82.62 -41.34 -58.30
CA LYS A 375 82.66 -41.78 -56.90
C LYS A 375 82.82 -40.60 -55.93
N ASP A 376 83.63 -39.61 -56.26
CA ASP A 376 83.78 -38.39 -55.46
C ASP A 376 82.49 -37.54 -55.45
N LEU A 377 81.78 -37.47 -56.58
CA LEU A 377 80.44 -36.87 -56.65
C LEU A 377 79.42 -37.65 -55.82
N LYS A 378 79.49 -38.98 -55.81
CA LYS A 378 78.59 -39.83 -55.01
C LYS A 378 78.84 -39.71 -53.51
N ILE A 379 80.10 -39.49 -53.12
CA ILE A 379 80.46 -39.16 -51.74
C ILE A 379 79.88 -37.78 -51.37
N ALA A 380 79.96 -36.79 -52.26
CA ALA A 380 79.35 -35.49 -52.03
C ALA A 380 77.81 -35.55 -51.91
N ASP A 381 77.14 -36.36 -52.73
CA ASP A 381 75.69 -36.57 -52.66
C ASP A 381 75.27 -37.29 -51.38
N LEU A 382 76.03 -38.29 -50.94
CA LEU A 382 75.77 -38.97 -49.67
C LEU A 382 76.02 -38.05 -48.46
N GLN A 383 77.01 -37.16 -48.56
CA GLN A 383 77.26 -36.15 -47.53
C GLN A 383 76.10 -35.14 -47.47
N LYS A 384 75.61 -34.70 -48.63
CA LYS A 384 74.43 -33.82 -48.72
C LYS A 384 73.17 -34.50 -48.19
N GLN A 385 72.96 -35.77 -48.48
CA GLN A 385 71.81 -36.54 -47.98
C GLN A 385 71.86 -36.73 -46.46
N LYS A 386 73.07 -36.84 -45.89
CA LYS A 386 73.25 -36.83 -44.44
C LYS A 386 72.88 -35.47 -43.84
N ASP A 387 73.34 -34.38 -44.44
CA ASP A 387 73.02 -33.02 -43.98
C ASP A 387 71.52 -32.73 -44.08
N ASP A 388 70.86 -33.17 -45.15
CA ASP A 388 69.40 -33.06 -45.32
C ASP A 388 68.63 -33.86 -44.25
N ASN A 389 69.13 -35.06 -43.88
CA ASN A 389 68.55 -35.85 -42.79
C ASN A 389 68.77 -35.21 -41.41
N ASP A 390 69.93 -34.59 -41.17
CA ASP A 390 70.21 -33.87 -39.92
C ASP A 390 69.32 -32.61 -39.80
N ILE A 391 69.00 -31.95 -40.92
CA ILE A 391 68.01 -30.87 -40.99
C ILE A 391 66.60 -31.38 -40.69
N LEU A 392 66.20 -32.50 -41.30
CA LEU A 392 64.88 -33.10 -41.09
C LEU A 392 64.69 -33.54 -39.63
N LEU A 393 65.72 -34.14 -39.04
CA LEU A 393 65.73 -34.52 -37.63
C LEU A 393 65.62 -33.29 -36.71
N SER A 394 66.33 -32.20 -37.04
CA SER A 394 66.23 -30.94 -36.31
C SER A 394 64.83 -30.30 -36.41
N GLN A 395 64.20 -30.37 -37.60
CA GLN A 395 62.81 -29.91 -37.78
C GLN A 395 61.83 -30.75 -36.96
N THR A 396 61.99 -32.08 -37.00
CA THR A 396 61.12 -32.99 -36.25
C THR A 396 61.24 -32.77 -34.74
N LEU A 397 62.45 -32.51 -34.24
CA LEU A 397 62.68 -32.17 -32.83
C LEU A 397 62.05 -30.82 -32.45
N ASN A 398 62.08 -29.81 -33.33
CA ASN A 398 61.40 -28.54 -33.12
C ASN A 398 59.87 -28.70 -33.12
N ASP A 399 59.31 -29.52 -34.00
CA ASP A 399 57.87 -29.83 -34.02
C ASP A 399 57.44 -30.53 -32.73
N TYR A 400 58.26 -31.45 -32.21
CA TYR A 400 58.03 -32.08 -30.91
C TYR A 400 58.05 -31.08 -29.76
N ALA A 401 59.04 -30.17 -29.74
CA ALA A 401 59.11 -29.11 -28.74
C ALA A 401 57.88 -28.19 -28.78
N TYR A 402 57.40 -27.84 -29.97
CA TYR A 402 56.18 -27.05 -30.15
C TYR A 402 54.92 -27.77 -29.65
N ILE A 403 54.79 -29.07 -29.93
CA ILE A 403 53.68 -29.88 -29.43
C ILE A 403 53.71 -29.96 -27.89
N GLU A 404 54.90 -30.15 -27.31
CA GLU A 404 55.10 -30.22 -25.86
C GLU A 404 54.73 -28.89 -25.18
N GLU A 405 55.13 -27.76 -25.77
CA GLU A 405 54.78 -26.42 -25.31
C GLU A 405 53.25 -26.18 -25.37
N LYS A 406 52.58 -26.61 -26.44
CA LYS A 406 51.11 -26.57 -26.56
C LYS A 406 50.39 -27.48 -25.56
N LEU A 407 50.98 -28.63 -25.24
CA LEU A 407 50.46 -29.54 -24.22
C LEU A 407 50.51 -28.90 -22.83
N ILE A 408 51.64 -28.24 -22.50
CA ILE A 408 51.80 -27.48 -21.25
C ILE A 408 50.80 -26.32 -21.18
N GLU A 409 50.61 -25.59 -22.28
CA GLU A 409 49.63 -24.50 -22.35
C GLU A 409 48.18 -24.99 -22.13
N ASN A 410 47.81 -26.11 -22.74
CA ASN A 410 46.51 -26.74 -22.53
C ASN A 410 46.32 -27.24 -21.09
N GLN A 411 47.35 -27.81 -20.46
CA GLN A 411 47.29 -28.21 -19.04
C GLN A 411 47.09 -27.00 -18.11
N LYS A 412 47.75 -25.87 -18.39
CA LYS A 412 47.52 -24.61 -17.66
C LYS A 412 46.09 -24.11 -17.83
N LEU A 413 45.54 -24.20 -19.04
CA LEU A 413 44.15 -23.80 -19.32
C LEU A 413 43.13 -24.70 -18.58
N ILE A 414 43.38 -26.02 -18.53
CA ILE A 414 42.55 -26.97 -17.78
C ILE A 414 42.59 -26.62 -16.28
N ALA A 415 43.77 -26.44 -15.71
CA ALA A 415 43.92 -26.07 -14.29
C ALA A 415 43.23 -24.74 -13.97
N GLN A 416 43.32 -23.76 -14.88
CA GLN A 416 42.59 -22.49 -14.73
C GLN A 416 41.07 -22.71 -14.73
N LYS A 417 40.54 -23.54 -15.64
CA LYS A 417 39.11 -23.83 -15.74
C LYS A 417 38.58 -24.61 -14.54
N GLU A 418 39.37 -25.52 -13.98
CA GLU A 418 39.05 -26.22 -12.74
C GLU A 418 38.97 -25.25 -11.55
N ASN A 419 39.88 -24.28 -11.48
CA ASN A 419 39.86 -23.25 -10.44
C ASN A 419 38.65 -22.30 -10.58
N GLU A 420 38.34 -21.86 -11.80
CA GLU A 420 37.12 -21.08 -12.09
C GLU A 420 35.85 -21.84 -11.68
N ASN A 421 35.78 -23.14 -11.98
CA ASN A 421 34.65 -23.97 -11.56
C ASN A 421 34.56 -24.14 -10.03
N ALA A 422 35.68 -24.28 -9.34
CA ALA A 422 35.71 -24.35 -7.88
C ALA A 422 35.21 -23.04 -7.24
N GLU A 423 35.51 -21.89 -7.84
CA GLU A 423 35.03 -20.58 -7.41
C GLU A 423 33.51 -20.43 -7.62
N ILE A 424 33.01 -20.87 -8.79
CA ILE A 424 31.56 -20.92 -9.07
C ILE A 424 30.82 -21.82 -8.07
N ILE A 425 31.41 -22.96 -7.68
CA ILE A 425 30.81 -23.86 -6.69
C ILE A 425 30.74 -23.17 -5.32
N LYS A 426 31.82 -22.51 -4.88
CA LYS A 426 31.81 -21.74 -3.61
C LYS A 426 30.74 -20.64 -3.62
N GLU A 427 30.59 -19.94 -4.74
CA GLU A 427 29.62 -18.87 -4.87
C GLU A 427 28.18 -19.37 -4.90
N LYS A 428 27.97 -20.54 -5.53
CA LYS A 428 26.69 -21.26 -5.48
C LYS A 428 26.35 -21.70 -4.06
N ASP A 429 27.31 -22.25 -3.31
CA ASP A 429 27.08 -22.67 -1.92
C ASP A 429 26.76 -21.46 -1.02
N LYS A 430 27.43 -20.32 -1.25
CA LYS A 430 27.10 -19.05 -0.57
C LYS A 430 25.66 -18.59 -0.88
N ALA A 431 25.24 -18.69 -2.14
CA ALA A 431 23.87 -18.34 -2.54
C ALA A 431 22.82 -19.29 -1.94
N VAL A 432 23.14 -20.58 -1.79
CA VAL A 432 22.26 -21.56 -1.12
C VAL A 432 22.10 -21.20 0.36
N LEU A 433 23.19 -20.88 1.07
CA LEU A 433 23.11 -20.46 2.47
C LEU A 433 22.31 -19.17 2.65
N GLN A 434 22.45 -18.21 1.73
CA GLN A 434 21.63 -16.99 1.73
C GLN A 434 20.15 -17.29 1.50
N TYR A 435 19.83 -18.21 0.57
CA TYR A 435 18.45 -18.63 0.33
C TYR A 435 17.83 -19.32 1.54
N GLU A 436 18.58 -20.18 2.24
CA GLU A 436 18.14 -20.82 3.49
C GLU A 436 17.87 -19.78 4.59
N SER A 437 18.73 -18.76 4.73
CA SER A 437 18.53 -17.65 5.66
C SER A 437 17.25 -16.87 5.36
N ILE A 438 17.03 -16.50 4.09
CA ILE A 438 15.83 -15.78 3.64
C ILE A 438 14.57 -16.63 3.89
N GLN A 439 14.66 -17.93 3.67
CA GLN A 439 13.54 -18.84 3.88
C GLN A 439 13.19 -18.96 5.38
N ALA A 440 14.18 -19.02 6.26
CA ALA A 440 13.98 -19.00 7.70
C ALA A 440 13.33 -17.68 8.17
N GLU A 441 13.77 -16.54 7.64
CA GLU A 441 13.18 -15.24 7.94
C GLU A 441 11.72 -15.15 7.45
N LYS A 442 11.43 -15.65 6.25
CA LYS A 442 10.06 -15.73 5.72
C LYS A 442 9.14 -16.57 6.62
N GLU A 443 9.63 -17.70 7.14
CA GLU A 443 8.85 -18.52 8.07
C GLU A 443 8.59 -17.79 9.40
N ASN A 444 9.57 -17.03 9.90
CA ASN A 444 9.40 -16.20 11.09
C ASN A 444 8.36 -15.08 10.86
N LEU A 445 8.44 -14.37 9.73
CA LEU A 445 7.45 -13.35 9.35
C LEU A 445 6.04 -13.94 9.17
N LEU A 446 5.92 -15.16 8.63
CA LEU A 446 4.65 -15.87 8.56
C LEU A 446 4.11 -16.24 9.94
N ALA A 447 4.98 -16.61 10.89
CA ALA A 447 4.58 -16.86 12.28
C ALA A 447 4.08 -15.58 12.95
N GLN A 448 4.80 -14.46 12.79
CA GLN A 448 4.36 -13.14 13.28
C GLN A 448 3.02 -12.72 12.68
N LYS A 449 2.83 -12.92 11.37
CA LYS A 449 1.55 -12.64 10.70
C LYS A 449 0.39 -13.45 11.31
N ARG A 450 0.59 -14.75 11.57
CA ARG A 450 -0.44 -15.58 12.21
C ARG A 450 -0.79 -15.08 13.61
N GLU A 451 0.18 -14.57 14.35
CA GLU A 451 -0.06 -14.02 15.69
C GLU A 451 -0.83 -12.70 15.63
N LEU A 452 -0.50 -11.82 14.67
CA LEU A 452 -1.29 -10.62 14.40
C LEU A 452 -2.72 -10.94 13.96
N GLU A 453 -2.92 -11.97 13.13
CA GLU A 453 -4.27 -12.45 12.75
C GLU A 453 -5.06 -12.97 13.96
N LYS A 454 -4.41 -13.64 14.93
CA LYS A 454 -5.07 -14.01 16.20
C LYS A 454 -5.48 -12.79 17.01
N VAL A 455 -4.59 -11.81 17.15
CA VAL A 455 -4.89 -10.56 17.87
C VAL A 455 -6.06 -9.84 17.20
N LEU A 456 -6.04 -9.71 15.87
CA LEU A 456 -7.13 -9.10 15.12
C LEU A 456 -8.47 -9.80 15.34
N ASN A 457 -8.48 -11.14 15.31
CA ASN A 457 -9.69 -11.92 15.58
C ASN A 457 -10.18 -11.75 17.02
N MET A 458 -9.27 -11.70 18.01
CA MET A 458 -9.63 -11.41 19.39
C MET A 458 -10.23 -10.01 19.51
N THR A 459 -9.63 -9.00 18.90
CA THR A 459 -10.16 -7.63 18.90
C THR A 459 -11.53 -7.53 18.23
N GLN A 460 -11.74 -8.26 17.13
CA GLN A 460 -13.06 -8.34 16.48
C GLN A 460 -14.10 -9.00 17.36
N GLN A 461 -13.74 -10.06 18.10
CA GLN A 461 -14.64 -10.68 19.08
C GLN A 461 -14.96 -9.70 20.23
N THR A 462 -13.96 -8.98 20.75
CA THR A 462 -14.18 -7.95 21.78
C THR A 462 -15.11 -6.85 21.28
N LEU A 463 -14.92 -6.37 20.04
CA LEU A 463 -15.79 -5.37 19.43
C LEU A 463 -17.22 -5.89 19.21
N GLN A 464 -17.39 -7.17 18.91
CA GLN A 464 -18.72 -7.79 18.83
C GLN A 464 -19.39 -7.86 20.21
N SER A 465 -18.65 -8.22 21.27
CA SER A 465 -19.16 -8.18 22.65
C SER A 465 -19.53 -6.77 23.09
N ILE A 466 -18.70 -5.77 22.78
CA ILE A 466 -19.00 -4.36 23.07
C ILE A 466 -20.25 -3.90 22.32
N ASN A 467 -20.40 -4.27 21.04
CA ASN A 467 -21.60 -3.92 20.27
C ASN A 467 -22.88 -4.61 20.80
N THR A 468 -22.77 -5.81 21.38
CA THR A 468 -23.91 -6.43 22.07
C THR A 468 -24.23 -5.72 23.37
N GLU A 469 -23.23 -5.32 24.16
CA GLU A 469 -23.44 -4.52 25.37
C GLU A 469 -24.07 -3.15 25.06
N PHE A 470 -23.62 -2.47 24.01
CA PHE A 470 -24.24 -1.22 23.54
C PHE A 470 -25.67 -1.41 23.04
N ALA A 471 -26.00 -2.58 22.47
CA ALA A 471 -27.37 -2.88 22.06
C ALA A 471 -28.27 -3.08 23.27
N ASP A 472 -27.76 -3.76 24.31
CA ASP A 472 -28.46 -3.95 25.58
C ASP A 472 -28.64 -2.61 26.33
N GLU A 473 -27.62 -1.75 26.38
CA GLU A 473 -27.70 -0.40 26.96
C GLU A 473 -28.67 0.49 26.19
N LYS A 474 -28.73 0.38 24.86
CA LYS A 474 -29.69 1.11 24.04
C LYS A 474 -31.13 0.64 24.31
N GLU A 475 -31.33 -0.66 24.55
CA GLU A 475 -32.62 -1.20 24.96
C GLU A 475 -33.00 -0.73 26.36
N GLU A 476 -32.04 -0.65 27.28
CA GLU A 476 -32.23 -0.12 28.64
C GLU A 476 -32.53 1.39 28.63
N HIS A 477 -31.87 2.16 27.76
CA HIS A 477 -32.18 3.57 27.53
C HIS A 477 -33.59 3.76 26.95
N GLU A 478 -34.06 2.90 26.04
CA GLU A 478 -35.44 2.99 25.56
C GLU A 478 -36.48 2.50 26.60
N ARG A 479 -36.13 1.56 27.48
CA ARG A 479 -36.93 1.25 28.67
C ARG A 479 -37.01 2.45 29.62
N ALA A 480 -35.90 3.15 29.86
CA ALA A 480 -35.86 4.37 30.68
C ALA A 480 -36.70 5.50 30.05
N LYS A 481 -36.64 5.68 28.72
CA LYS A 481 -37.45 6.66 28.00
C LYS A 481 -38.95 6.36 28.09
N ASN A 482 -39.34 5.08 28.03
CA ASN A 482 -40.72 4.65 28.26
C ASN A 482 -41.17 4.83 29.71
N ILE A 483 -40.28 4.67 30.70
CA ILE A 483 -40.56 4.97 32.12
C ILE A 483 -40.74 6.48 32.33
N VAL A 484 -39.94 7.32 31.67
CA VAL A 484 -40.08 8.79 31.71
C VAL A 484 -41.38 9.24 31.04
N ALA A 485 -41.77 8.64 29.91
CA ALA A 485 -43.06 8.88 29.26
C ALA A 485 -44.24 8.50 30.17
N ARG A 486 -44.18 7.35 30.84
CA ARG A 486 -45.20 6.89 31.80
C ARG A 486 -45.25 7.73 33.08
N SER A 487 -44.10 8.27 33.51
CA SER A 487 -44.01 9.22 34.63
C SER A 487 -44.59 10.59 34.27
N LYS A 488 -44.54 10.97 32.99
CA LYS A 488 -45.18 12.18 32.46
C LYS A 488 -46.71 12.04 32.41
N GLU A 489 -47.22 10.88 32.00
CA GLU A 489 -48.66 10.55 32.06
C GLU A 489 -49.19 10.50 33.50
N LEU A 490 -48.43 9.92 34.44
CA LEU A 490 -48.77 9.90 35.88
C LEU A 490 -48.72 11.31 36.51
N MET A 491 -47.84 12.21 36.03
CA MET A 491 -47.84 13.61 36.46
C MET A 491 -49.08 14.36 35.98
N GLU A 492 -49.56 14.11 34.76
CA GLU A 492 -50.81 14.68 34.24
C GLU A 492 -52.04 14.13 34.99
N GLU A 493 -52.02 12.87 35.44
CA GLU A 493 -53.07 12.26 36.27
C GLU A 493 -53.06 12.80 37.73
N VAL A 494 -51.89 13.10 38.29
CA VAL A 494 -51.73 13.70 39.63
C VAL A 494 -52.11 15.19 39.67
N THR A 495 -52.10 15.88 38.52
CA THR A 495 -52.49 17.29 38.42
C THR A 495 -54.02 17.50 38.52
N LEU A 496 -54.81 16.43 38.34
CA LEU A 496 -56.28 16.42 38.48
C LEU A 496 -56.78 16.09 39.89
N LEU A 497 -55.91 15.64 40.81
CA LEU A 497 -56.30 15.24 42.18
C LEU A 497 -55.45 15.94 43.26
N LYS A 498 -55.49 17.28 43.33
CA LYS A 498 -54.80 17.97 44.44
C LYS A 498 -55.40 19.31 44.89
N ASN A 499 -56.68 19.28 45.25
CA ASN A 499 -57.21 20.12 46.33
C ASN A 499 -57.20 19.31 47.63
N ASN A 500 -56.11 19.44 48.40
CA ASN A 500 -56.08 19.43 49.87
C ASN A 500 -54.62 19.42 50.37
N GLU A 501 -54.25 20.52 51.00
CA GLU A 501 -53.16 20.65 51.98
C GLU A 501 -53.51 19.74 53.18
N THR A 502 -52.65 18.95 53.80
CA THR A 502 -51.44 19.32 54.55
C THR A 502 -50.68 18.02 54.86
N LEU A 503 -49.77 17.59 53.98
CA LEU A 503 -48.84 16.47 54.21
C LEU A 503 -47.67 16.57 53.21
N ARG A 504 -47.11 17.78 53.02
CA ARG A 504 -46.14 18.11 51.95
C ARG A 504 -44.79 18.65 52.44
N ALA A 505 -44.50 18.58 53.74
CA ALA A 505 -43.16 18.90 54.24
C ALA A 505 -42.22 17.68 54.15
N ASP A 506 -42.67 16.51 54.61
CA ASP A 506 -41.81 15.32 54.68
C ASP A 506 -41.57 14.65 53.31
N GLU A 507 -42.53 14.74 52.39
CA GLU A 507 -42.41 14.17 51.04
C GLU A 507 -41.50 15.02 50.13
N ALA A 508 -41.41 16.33 50.38
CA ALA A 508 -40.48 17.22 49.68
C ALA A 508 -39.05 17.04 50.20
N VAL A 509 -38.87 16.82 51.50
CA VAL A 509 -37.57 16.48 52.11
C VAL A 509 -37.08 15.11 51.64
N ALA A 510 -37.97 14.11 51.53
CA ALA A 510 -37.61 12.79 51.00
C ALA A 510 -37.22 12.83 49.51
N LYS A 511 -37.88 13.67 48.70
CA LYS A 511 -37.53 13.86 47.28
C LYS A 511 -36.21 14.63 47.11
N LEU A 512 -35.92 15.60 47.98
CA LEU A 512 -34.63 16.29 47.98
C LEU A 512 -33.49 15.37 48.43
N ALA A 513 -33.71 14.52 49.44
CA ALA A 513 -32.72 13.52 49.87
C ALA A 513 -32.47 12.46 48.78
N ALA A 514 -33.50 12.04 48.05
CA ALA A 514 -33.35 11.13 46.90
C ALA A 514 -32.53 11.77 45.77
N TYR A 515 -32.75 13.07 45.50
CA TYR A 515 -31.99 13.82 44.50
C TYR A 515 -30.51 14.02 44.89
N GLU A 516 -30.21 14.21 46.18
CA GLU A 516 -28.83 14.27 46.67
C GLU A 516 -28.11 12.91 46.51
N VAL A 517 -28.79 11.79 46.80
CA VAL A 517 -28.22 10.45 46.59
C VAL A 517 -27.98 10.18 45.09
N GLU A 518 -28.91 10.57 44.23
CA GLU A 518 -28.79 10.42 42.77
C GLU A 518 -27.65 11.30 42.22
N MET A 519 -27.48 12.52 42.71
CA MET A 519 -26.35 13.39 42.41
C MET A 519 -25.01 12.75 42.80
N PHE A 520 -24.92 12.13 43.98
CA PHE A 520 -23.71 11.43 44.42
C PHE A 520 -23.42 10.19 43.57
N GLN A 521 -24.44 9.42 43.19
CA GLN A 521 -24.28 8.28 42.28
C GLN A 521 -23.82 8.72 40.89
N ASN A 522 -24.41 9.76 40.33
CA ASN A 522 -24.01 10.33 39.04
C ASN A 522 -22.58 10.90 39.09
N GLN A 523 -22.17 11.49 40.21
CA GLN A 523 -20.80 11.98 40.39
C GLN A 523 -19.78 10.83 40.49
N SER A 524 -20.16 9.71 41.11
CA SER A 524 -19.35 8.48 41.11
C SER A 524 -19.24 7.86 39.72
N LEU A 525 -20.34 7.83 38.96
CA LEU A 525 -20.38 7.28 37.60
C LEU A 525 -19.50 8.12 36.66
N LEU A 526 -19.65 9.45 36.71
CA LEU A 526 -18.84 10.38 35.94
C LEU A 526 -17.34 10.22 36.23
N LYS A 527 -16.97 9.95 37.49
CA LYS A 527 -15.57 9.73 37.86
C LYS A 527 -15.04 8.41 37.29
N SER A 528 -15.84 7.34 37.33
CA SER A 528 -15.53 6.06 36.68
C SER A 528 -15.33 6.21 35.16
N GLU A 529 -16.20 6.95 34.49
CA GLU A 529 -16.07 7.22 33.04
C GLU A 529 -14.82 8.05 32.73
N GLN A 530 -14.49 9.04 33.57
CA GLN A 530 -13.26 9.83 33.43
C GLN A 530 -12.01 8.94 33.56
N ASP A 531 -11.99 8.05 34.55
CA ASP A 531 -10.89 7.12 34.77
C ASP A 531 -10.74 6.13 33.59
N GLN A 532 -11.86 5.60 33.07
CA GLN A 532 -11.84 4.79 31.85
C GLN A 532 -11.34 5.56 30.63
N ARG A 533 -11.75 6.83 30.47
CA ARG A 533 -11.30 7.68 29.36
C ARG A 533 -9.80 7.94 29.43
N ILE A 534 -9.26 8.18 30.63
CA ILE A 534 -7.81 8.34 30.86
C ILE A 534 -7.07 7.05 30.51
N LEU A 535 -7.60 5.89 30.92
CA LEU A 535 -7.02 4.59 30.59
C LEU A 535 -6.97 4.35 29.07
N LEU A 536 -8.08 4.61 28.37
CA LEU A 536 -8.17 4.47 26.92
C LEU A 536 -7.24 5.46 26.19
N GLN A 537 -7.14 6.71 26.66
CA GLN A 537 -6.18 7.68 26.11
C GLN A 537 -4.74 7.22 26.28
N THR A 538 -4.41 6.64 27.44
CA THR A 538 -3.07 6.10 27.71
C THR A 538 -2.75 4.91 26.80
N GLN A 539 -3.71 4.00 26.59
CA GLN A 539 -3.56 2.87 25.67
C GLN A 539 -3.41 3.31 24.22
N LEU A 540 -4.17 4.33 23.78
CA LEU A 540 -4.05 4.91 22.44
C LEU A 540 -2.67 5.52 22.21
N LEU A 541 -2.15 6.29 23.17
CA LEU A 541 -0.81 6.87 23.09
C LEU A 541 0.28 5.77 22.98
N HIS A 542 0.13 4.70 23.77
CA HIS A 542 1.06 3.56 23.72
C HIS A 542 1.03 2.85 22.36
N LEU A 543 -0.16 2.58 21.80
CA LEU A 543 -0.30 1.99 20.47
C LEU A 543 0.27 2.90 19.37
N HIS A 544 0.06 4.22 19.49
CA HIS A 544 0.60 5.19 18.54
C HIS A 544 2.13 5.19 18.55
N GLN A 545 2.74 5.08 19.73
CA GLN A 545 4.19 4.93 19.89
C GLN A 545 4.71 3.63 19.27
N GLN A 546 4.02 2.49 19.49
CA GLN A 546 4.39 1.21 18.89
C GLN A 546 4.32 1.24 17.36
N ILE A 547 3.29 1.86 16.78
CA ILE A 547 3.17 2.03 15.32
C ILE A 547 4.36 2.82 14.78
N LYS A 548 4.73 3.92 15.45
CA LYS A 548 5.87 4.75 15.04
C LYS A 548 7.20 4.00 15.08
N GLU A 549 7.40 3.14 16.09
CA GLU A 549 8.58 2.29 16.18
C GLU A 549 8.65 1.26 15.04
N VAL A 550 7.51 0.65 14.69
CA VAL A 550 7.41 -0.29 13.57
C VAL A 550 7.65 0.42 12.23
N GLU A 551 7.12 1.62 12.04
CA GLU A 551 7.36 2.43 10.83
C GLU A 551 8.84 2.77 10.65
N ASN A 552 9.50 3.21 11.73
CA ASN A 552 10.93 3.50 11.71
C ASN A 552 11.77 2.24 11.41
N ALA A 553 11.43 1.10 12.03
CA ALA A 553 12.10 -0.17 11.78
C ALA A 553 11.93 -0.62 10.32
N LYS A 554 10.72 -0.49 9.77
CA LYS A 554 10.41 -0.76 8.37
C LYS A 554 11.22 0.13 7.43
N GLU A 555 11.30 1.44 7.70
CA GLU A 555 12.06 2.37 6.86
C GLU A 555 13.56 2.03 6.87
N SER A 556 14.12 1.69 8.04
CA SER A 556 15.51 1.23 8.14
C SER A 556 15.75 -0.06 7.35
N ALA A 557 14.86 -1.05 7.47
CA ALA A 557 14.98 -2.31 6.74
C ALA A 557 14.89 -2.11 5.22
N VAL A 558 14.02 -1.21 4.74
CA VAL A 558 13.92 -0.86 3.32
C VAL A 558 15.22 -0.25 2.82
N LYS A 559 15.80 0.72 3.54
CA LYS A 559 17.09 1.35 3.17
C LYS A 559 18.23 0.33 3.09
N GLU A 560 18.26 -0.64 4.00
CA GLU A 560 19.27 -1.71 3.98
C GLU A 560 19.10 -2.62 2.75
N VAL A 561 17.87 -3.04 2.44
CA VAL A 561 17.58 -3.85 1.25
C VAL A 561 17.92 -3.09 -0.03
N GLU A 562 17.64 -1.79 -0.11
CA GLU A 562 18.03 -0.94 -1.25
C GLU A 562 19.55 -0.87 -1.41
N ALA A 563 20.30 -0.74 -0.32
CA ALA A 563 21.76 -0.75 -0.34
C ALA A 563 22.30 -2.11 -0.84
N GLN A 564 21.75 -3.23 -0.34
CA GLN A 564 22.13 -4.57 -0.78
C GLN A 564 21.82 -4.79 -2.27
N LEU A 565 20.63 -4.38 -2.75
CA LEU A 565 20.26 -4.45 -4.17
C LEU A 565 21.18 -3.61 -5.06
N SER A 566 21.54 -2.41 -4.61
CA SER A 566 22.48 -1.54 -5.32
C SER A 566 23.86 -2.22 -5.45
N HIS A 567 24.34 -2.82 -4.36
CA HIS A 567 25.60 -3.56 -4.36
C HIS A 567 25.58 -4.75 -5.33
N SER A 568 24.56 -5.62 -5.25
CA SER A 568 24.42 -6.77 -6.15
C SER A 568 24.25 -6.37 -7.63
N ARG A 569 23.58 -5.24 -7.92
CA ARG A 569 23.52 -4.69 -9.29
C ARG A 569 24.91 -4.32 -9.80
N SER A 570 25.75 -3.72 -8.96
CA SER A 570 27.13 -3.37 -9.34
C SER A 570 27.97 -4.62 -9.63
N GLU A 571 27.83 -5.67 -8.82
CA GLU A 571 28.54 -6.94 -9.00
C GLU A 571 28.11 -7.62 -10.30
N MET A 572 26.80 -7.68 -10.58
CA MET A 572 26.29 -8.21 -11.86
C MET A 572 26.85 -7.45 -13.07
N GLN A 573 26.90 -6.11 -13.01
CA GLN A 573 27.48 -5.32 -14.11
C GLN A 573 28.97 -5.63 -14.32
N ASN A 574 29.71 -5.88 -13.24
CA ASN A 574 31.12 -6.27 -13.33
C ASN A 574 31.27 -7.67 -13.94
N VAL A 575 30.43 -8.63 -13.53
CA VAL A 575 30.38 -9.98 -14.11
C VAL A 575 30.03 -9.92 -15.60
N GLU A 576 29.04 -9.10 -15.99
CA GLU A 576 28.65 -8.95 -17.40
C GLU A 576 29.80 -8.38 -18.25
N LYS A 577 30.56 -7.41 -17.73
CA LYS A 577 31.77 -6.90 -18.39
C LYS A 577 32.84 -7.98 -18.55
N LYS A 578 33.11 -8.78 -17.51
CA LYS A 578 34.05 -9.92 -17.57
C LYS A 578 33.60 -10.96 -18.60
N LEU A 579 32.31 -11.26 -18.66
CA LEU A 579 31.73 -12.23 -19.59
C LEU A 579 31.85 -11.76 -21.05
N LYS A 580 31.57 -10.48 -21.33
CA LYS A 580 31.80 -9.88 -22.66
C LYS A 580 33.27 -9.95 -23.08
N HIS A 581 34.20 -9.69 -22.16
CA HIS A 581 35.64 -9.81 -22.42
C HIS A 581 36.04 -11.25 -22.74
N LEU A 582 35.55 -12.22 -21.98
CA LEU A 582 35.80 -13.65 -22.22
C LEU A 582 35.21 -14.13 -23.55
N GLN A 583 34.00 -13.70 -23.91
CA GLN A 583 33.39 -14.00 -25.21
C GLN A 583 34.22 -13.45 -26.39
N LYS A 584 34.79 -12.25 -26.24
CA LYS A 584 35.70 -11.68 -27.24
C LYS A 584 36.96 -12.53 -27.38
N LYS A 585 37.61 -12.88 -26.27
CA LYS A 585 38.79 -13.78 -26.27
C LYS A 585 38.49 -15.14 -26.87
N TYR A 586 37.34 -15.72 -26.57
CA TYR A 586 36.92 -17.00 -27.14
C TYR A 586 36.79 -16.91 -28.67
N SER A 587 36.19 -15.83 -29.18
CA SER A 587 36.05 -15.59 -30.62
C SER A 587 37.40 -15.43 -31.32
N GLU A 588 38.35 -14.73 -30.68
CA GLU A 588 39.73 -14.58 -31.18
C GLU A 588 40.45 -15.95 -31.25
N ILE A 589 40.37 -16.75 -30.18
CA ILE A 589 40.95 -18.11 -30.14
C ILE A 589 40.32 -19.00 -31.21
N GLN A 590 39.00 -18.94 -31.40
CA GLN A 590 38.31 -19.72 -32.43
C GLN A 590 38.80 -19.36 -33.83
N SER A 591 39.02 -18.06 -34.10
CA SER A 591 39.60 -17.61 -35.38
C SER A 591 41.04 -18.08 -35.56
N GLN A 592 41.86 -18.07 -34.51
CA GLN A 592 43.24 -18.58 -34.56
C GLN A 592 43.26 -20.09 -34.84
N MET A 593 42.38 -20.85 -34.19
CA MET A 593 42.27 -22.29 -34.37
C MET A 593 41.88 -22.67 -35.80
N GLU A 594 40.96 -21.93 -36.42
CA GLU A 594 40.59 -22.17 -37.81
C GLU A 594 41.74 -21.83 -38.77
N ASN A 595 42.48 -20.76 -38.52
CA ASN A 595 43.70 -20.44 -39.27
C ASN A 595 44.75 -21.56 -39.16
N GLU A 596 45.04 -22.06 -37.96
CA GLU A 596 45.99 -23.16 -37.77
C GLU A 596 45.50 -24.45 -38.46
N LYS A 597 44.20 -24.74 -38.44
CA LYS A 597 43.62 -25.88 -39.16
C LYS A 597 43.82 -25.77 -40.67
N THR A 598 43.73 -24.57 -41.23
CA THR A 598 44.04 -24.36 -42.66
C THR A 598 45.53 -24.52 -42.97
N LYS A 599 46.43 -24.10 -42.07
CA LYS A 599 47.88 -24.35 -42.21
C LYS A 599 48.20 -25.84 -42.16
N GLN A 600 47.62 -26.58 -41.19
CA GLN A 600 47.79 -28.03 -41.09
C GLN A 600 47.36 -28.74 -42.37
N LYS A 601 46.22 -28.36 -42.94
CA LYS A 601 45.74 -28.95 -44.20
C LYS A 601 46.71 -28.72 -45.36
N LYS A 602 47.33 -27.54 -45.46
CA LYS A 602 48.34 -27.25 -46.48
C LYS A 602 49.59 -28.12 -46.31
N LEU A 603 50.06 -28.28 -45.08
CA LEU A 603 51.19 -29.15 -44.75
C LEU A 603 50.89 -30.63 -45.05
N ASP A 604 49.69 -31.11 -44.73
CA ASP A 604 49.28 -32.49 -45.05
C ASP A 604 49.25 -32.73 -46.57
N ASP A 605 48.79 -31.76 -47.35
CA ASP A 605 48.77 -31.85 -48.81
C ASP A 605 50.20 -31.80 -49.41
N GLU A 606 51.11 -31.02 -48.81
CA GLU A 606 52.52 -30.98 -49.17
C GLU A 606 53.23 -32.30 -48.83
N ASN A 607 53.01 -32.87 -47.64
CA ASN A 607 53.54 -34.17 -47.24
C ASN A 607 53.08 -35.30 -48.14
N LYS A 608 51.83 -35.27 -48.63
CA LYS A 608 51.35 -36.24 -49.63
C LYS A 608 52.10 -36.13 -50.95
N ARG A 609 52.37 -34.90 -51.41
CA ARG A 609 53.15 -34.66 -52.64
C ARG A 609 54.58 -35.17 -52.48
N LEU A 610 55.23 -34.86 -51.36
CA LEU A 610 56.58 -35.34 -51.05
C LEU A 610 56.61 -36.87 -50.95
N SER A 611 55.64 -37.48 -50.28
CA SER A 611 55.53 -38.95 -50.19
C SER A 611 55.38 -39.61 -51.56
N HIS A 612 54.61 -39.00 -52.47
CA HIS A 612 54.49 -39.48 -53.84
C HIS A 612 55.82 -39.38 -54.60
N SER A 613 56.50 -38.24 -54.51
CA SER A 613 57.80 -38.03 -55.14
C SER A 613 58.88 -39.00 -54.62
N ILE A 614 58.88 -39.30 -53.31
CA ILE A 614 59.76 -40.31 -52.70
C ILE A 614 59.45 -41.72 -53.25
N ALA A 615 58.18 -42.06 -53.45
CA ALA A 615 57.80 -43.35 -54.01
C ALA A 615 58.27 -43.49 -55.46
N GLU A 616 58.12 -42.44 -56.28
CA GLU A 616 58.65 -42.40 -57.64
C GLU A 616 60.17 -42.58 -57.66
N ALA A 617 60.91 -41.82 -56.83
CA ALA A 617 62.36 -41.94 -56.72
C ALA A 617 62.79 -43.36 -56.29
N LYS A 618 62.07 -43.99 -55.35
CA LYS A 618 62.33 -45.40 -54.96
C LYS A 618 62.16 -46.36 -56.13
N THR A 619 61.13 -46.17 -56.96
CA THR A 619 60.93 -47.03 -58.13
C THR A 619 62.03 -46.87 -59.17
N GLU A 620 62.53 -45.65 -59.38
CA GLU A 620 63.69 -45.41 -60.25
C GLU A 620 64.97 -46.05 -59.69
N ILE A 621 65.21 -45.96 -58.38
CA ILE A 621 66.36 -46.59 -57.73
C ILE A 621 66.34 -48.12 -57.92
N GLU A 622 65.20 -48.77 -57.71
CA GLU A 622 65.09 -50.22 -57.91
C GLU A 622 65.28 -50.62 -59.39
N LYS A 623 64.81 -49.79 -60.33
CA LYS A 623 65.09 -49.97 -61.76
C LYS A 623 66.61 -49.93 -62.03
N TYR A 624 67.31 -48.90 -61.55
CA TYR A 624 68.76 -48.80 -61.72
C TYR A 624 69.52 -49.93 -61.03
N LYS A 625 69.06 -50.39 -59.87
CA LYS A 625 69.65 -51.53 -59.15
C LYS A 625 69.51 -52.84 -59.91
N ALA A 626 68.38 -53.04 -60.60
CA ALA A 626 68.19 -54.18 -61.50
C ALA A 626 69.12 -54.11 -62.72
N GLU A 627 69.27 -52.93 -63.33
CA GLU A 627 70.22 -52.70 -64.44
C GLU A 627 71.67 -52.95 -64.01
N ILE A 628 72.07 -52.52 -62.82
CA ILE A 628 73.39 -52.80 -62.23
C ILE A 628 73.59 -54.30 -62.00
N SER A 629 72.60 -54.99 -61.42
CA SER A 629 72.70 -56.44 -61.16
C SER A 629 72.84 -57.24 -62.46
N SER A 630 72.11 -56.85 -63.51
CA SER A 630 72.24 -57.41 -64.85
C SER A 630 73.65 -57.20 -65.41
N SER A 631 74.18 -55.98 -65.29
CA SER A 631 75.52 -55.63 -65.75
C SER A 631 76.63 -56.38 -65.00
N GLN A 632 76.49 -56.56 -63.68
CA GLN A 632 77.43 -57.35 -62.86
C GLN A 632 77.42 -58.83 -63.23
N LYS A 633 76.25 -59.40 -63.56
CA LYS A 633 76.16 -60.79 -64.03
C LYS A 633 76.93 -60.97 -65.34
N MET A 634 76.73 -60.05 -66.29
CA MET A 634 77.50 -60.05 -67.54
C MET A 634 79.01 -59.90 -67.30
N ALA A 635 79.42 -59.05 -66.35
CA ALA A 635 80.83 -58.88 -66.01
C ALA A 635 81.45 -60.19 -65.47
N LYS A 636 80.78 -60.88 -64.54
CA LYS A 636 81.25 -62.17 -64.01
C LYS A 636 81.31 -63.26 -65.08
N GLU A 637 80.34 -63.30 -65.99
CA GLU A 637 80.37 -64.22 -67.13
C GLU A 637 81.58 -63.95 -68.03
N LYS A 638 81.92 -62.67 -68.25
CA LYS A 638 83.10 -62.28 -69.01
C LYS A 638 84.41 -62.57 -68.28
N ASP A 639 84.48 -62.37 -66.97
CA ASP A 639 85.64 -62.74 -66.16
C ASP A 639 85.88 -64.26 -66.18
N ALA A 640 84.82 -65.06 -66.07
CA ALA A 640 84.91 -66.51 -66.19
C ALA A 640 85.41 -66.94 -67.58
N GLU A 641 84.94 -66.27 -68.64
CA GLU A 641 85.39 -66.48 -70.01
C GLU A 641 86.89 -66.12 -70.18
N LEU A 642 87.33 -65.01 -69.57
CA LEU A 642 88.73 -64.59 -69.55
C LEU A 642 89.63 -65.57 -68.79
N GLN A 643 89.18 -66.05 -67.63
CA GLN A 643 89.92 -67.02 -66.83
C GLN A 643 90.13 -68.32 -67.60
N LYS A 644 89.09 -68.76 -68.33
CA LYS A 644 89.17 -69.94 -69.21
C LYS A 644 90.18 -69.73 -70.34
N LEU A 645 90.14 -68.58 -71.02
CA LEU A 645 91.11 -68.25 -72.06
C LEU A 645 92.54 -68.12 -71.53
N CYS A 646 92.72 -67.57 -70.33
CA CYS A 646 94.03 -67.47 -69.67
C CYS A 646 94.61 -68.86 -69.37
N ASN A 647 93.77 -69.77 -68.88
CA ASN A 647 94.15 -71.17 -68.67
C ASN A 647 94.51 -71.87 -69.98
N GLU A 648 93.71 -71.69 -71.04
CA GLU A 648 93.99 -72.24 -72.38
C GLU A 648 95.30 -71.68 -72.97
N SER A 649 95.54 -70.38 -72.80
CA SER A 649 96.77 -69.71 -73.24
C SER A 649 97.99 -70.24 -72.48
N ASN A 650 97.90 -70.42 -71.16
CA ASN A 650 98.97 -71.03 -70.36
C ASN A 650 99.28 -72.47 -70.80
N ILE A 651 98.25 -73.27 -71.12
CA ILE A 651 98.44 -74.63 -71.64
C ILE A 651 99.20 -74.59 -72.97
N LEU A 652 98.82 -73.69 -73.89
CA LEU A 652 99.50 -73.53 -75.17
C LEU A 652 100.94 -73.04 -75.00
N PHE A 653 101.17 -72.10 -74.09
CA PHE A 653 102.49 -71.59 -73.78
C PHE A 653 103.39 -72.68 -73.18
N GLN A 654 102.87 -73.51 -72.25
CA GLN A 654 103.62 -74.66 -71.73
C GLN A 654 103.93 -75.69 -72.83
N LYS A 655 102.98 -75.97 -73.74
CA LYS A 655 103.23 -76.83 -74.91
C LYS A 655 104.33 -76.26 -75.82
N PHE A 656 104.31 -74.96 -76.08
CA PHE A 656 105.33 -74.27 -76.86
C PHE A 656 106.71 -74.35 -76.19
N MET A 657 106.81 -74.05 -74.89
CA MET A 657 108.05 -74.13 -74.14
C MET A 657 108.60 -75.57 -74.06
N ALA A 658 107.73 -76.58 -74.03
CA ALA A 658 108.13 -77.98 -74.08
C ALA A 658 108.71 -78.37 -75.46
N LEU A 659 108.22 -77.78 -76.54
CA LEU A 659 108.78 -77.98 -77.89
C LEU A 659 110.16 -77.33 -78.04
N CYS A 660 110.38 -76.15 -77.45
CA CYS A 660 111.69 -75.47 -77.51
C CYS A 660 112.80 -76.14 -76.68
N LYS A 661 112.49 -77.11 -75.81
CA LYS A 661 113.46 -77.88 -75.02
C LYS A 661 113.92 -79.19 -75.68
N LYS A 662 113.30 -79.58 -76.80
CA LYS A 662 113.78 -80.66 -77.67
C LYS A 662 114.62 -80.07 -78.78
#